data_AF-A0A2C1Z746-F1
#
_entry.id   AF-A0A2C1Z746-F1
#
_cell.length_a   1.000
_cell.length_b   1.000
_cell.length_c   1.000
_cell.angle_alpha   90.00
_cell.angle_beta   90.00
_cell.angle_gamma   90.00
#
_symmetry.space_group_name_H-M   'P 1'
#
loop_
_entity.id
_entity.type
_entity.pdbx_description
1 polymer ?
#
loop_
_entity_poly.entity_id
_entity_poly.type
_entity_poly.pdbx_seq_one_letter_code
_entity_poly.pdbx_strand_id
1 'polypeptide(L)'
;MYKIKDLSLDTHFITIHFSSAKPLSDLKAELRLKDMTRYAVSAYNEYFEADVNSDGTQHEIKIALSSLADHFSLINLTKQIVWIYINHQGEYRQLKIEKDIAEKLKKIESVHYCQVAKVNFTNNKNSLGLNITKINVTCKVNKLDLEKQQLSVHLSPFNYNGHTIDISNLQVKKRIFKDILIYHPGIQLEPIDQGVYRLDLDALNTLEYDQVSNLDFIAEIMDRNVSVELPLFLEDQVKLVKCDFNENLKSKLYSTAKKSLSIRVEKVSPFVDVMNYELDGKIINLQIDVSSLHSDTLQAGLFRHTQALNDIEYTLYKSLLTSEVQNGTLSLRLDLGELFSEVTANYTQDYSIALYDHPSSDVIVELQLPEKIVHKASTTKWMISFTLEKGIKITVTPKTKNPVRISILGSCFSRAAFNSSNPFFNPDYKSYFSLDYSHFWISLISAVGPKIPFDVTKYTDVPEKVLDNIRKEYEKTTFEDLQKVQSDYIVLDFFVDAVHGVRRLPDGRFLGQNGDMHSSYYYKHKLLKETTQFDFRHPDFWDTWKKSCDEFITRLEKIMDLNKVILNIGGLSDPYYNENRESSSFSKDKKFTSTEINFINHTWERMNNYFLTKVPGAKVIDLTQYNYYASLDYPYGGSGPHHYERNYYKTFLGELAKVVLMDRLQ
;
A
#
# COMPACT_ATOMS: atom_id res chain seq x y z
N MET A 1 32.10 19.90 8.18
CA MET A 1 30.80 20.05 7.49
C MET A 1 31.11 20.55 6.10
N TYR A 2 30.53 19.95 5.06
CA TYR A 2 30.73 20.38 3.67
C TYR A 2 29.56 21.26 3.27
N LYS A 3 29.83 22.48 2.78
CA LYS A 3 28.84 23.45 2.32
C LYS A 3 28.97 23.60 0.82
N ILE A 4 27.89 23.40 0.06
CA ILE A 4 27.92 23.71 -1.37
C ILE A 4 28.14 25.22 -1.55
N LYS A 5 28.97 25.58 -2.54
CA LYS A 5 29.34 26.96 -2.89
C LYS A 5 28.83 27.35 -4.26
N ASP A 6 28.96 26.46 -5.23
CA ASP A 6 28.19 26.53 -6.45
C ASP A 6 27.97 25.14 -7.06
N LEU A 7 27.06 25.05 -8.03
CA LEU A 7 26.86 23.85 -8.84
C LEU A 7 26.31 24.21 -10.23
N SER A 8 26.67 23.40 -11.22
CA SER A 8 26.21 23.50 -12.60
C SER A 8 25.93 22.11 -13.18
N LEU A 9 25.12 22.11 -14.24
CA LEU A 9 24.75 20.95 -15.02
C LEU A 9 24.67 21.39 -16.48
N ASP A 10 25.52 20.82 -17.32
CA ASP A 10 25.51 21.00 -18.77
C ASP A 10 25.31 19.65 -19.48
N THR A 11 25.21 19.63 -20.81
CA THR A 11 24.92 18.41 -21.59
C THR A 11 26.05 17.36 -21.56
N HIS A 12 27.19 17.66 -20.95
CA HIS A 12 28.34 16.77 -20.84
C HIS A 12 28.73 16.53 -19.37
N PHE A 13 28.65 17.55 -18.50
CA PHE A 13 29.16 17.48 -17.13
C PHE A 13 28.17 17.91 -16.04
N ILE A 14 28.29 17.23 -14.89
CA ILE A 14 27.88 17.71 -13.58
C ILE A 14 29.12 18.36 -12.94
N THR A 15 29.02 19.59 -12.46
CA THR A 15 30.08 20.24 -11.66
C THR A 15 29.52 20.73 -10.32
N ILE A 16 30.22 20.45 -9.22
CA ILE A 16 29.81 20.84 -7.87
C ILE A 16 31.02 21.41 -7.13
N HIS A 17 30.97 22.68 -6.78
CA HIS A 17 31.94 23.35 -5.93
C HIS A 17 31.44 23.39 -4.48
N PHE A 18 32.25 22.97 -3.52
CA PHE A 18 31.90 23.00 -2.10
C PHE A 18 33.10 23.41 -1.23
N SER A 19 32.82 23.90 -0.03
CA SER A 19 33.87 24.22 0.95
C SER A 19 33.80 23.34 2.18
N SER A 20 34.97 23.06 2.74
CA SER A 20 35.17 22.48 4.07
C SER A 20 35.31 23.59 5.13
N ALA A 21 35.64 23.21 6.37
CA ALA A 21 35.83 24.13 7.51
C ALA A 21 37.30 24.23 7.99
N LYS A 22 38.17 23.41 7.40
CA LYS A 22 39.63 23.32 7.57
C LYS A 22 40.17 22.74 6.26
N PRO A 23 41.42 23.00 5.83
CA PRO A 23 41.96 22.36 4.66
C PRO A 23 41.93 20.82 4.76
N LEU A 24 41.59 20.14 3.65
CA LEU A 24 41.50 18.68 3.56
C LEU A 24 42.01 18.21 2.19
N SER A 25 42.77 17.12 2.21
CA SER A 25 43.14 16.30 1.05
C SER A 25 42.25 15.05 0.96
N ASP A 26 42.50 14.20 -0.03
CA ASP A 26 42.03 12.80 -0.07
C ASP A 26 40.50 12.63 0.05
N LEU A 27 39.77 13.62 -0.46
CA LEU A 27 38.31 13.58 -0.61
C LEU A 27 37.92 12.76 -1.84
N LYS A 28 36.86 11.97 -1.70
CA LYS A 28 36.19 11.28 -2.81
C LYS A 28 34.70 11.59 -2.81
N ALA A 29 34.10 11.72 -3.98
CA ALA A 29 32.67 11.88 -4.14
C ALA A 29 32.05 10.55 -4.53
N GLU A 30 31.17 10.04 -3.67
CA GLU A 30 30.48 8.77 -3.88
C GLU A 30 29.03 9.02 -4.32
N LEU A 31 28.70 8.50 -5.50
CA LEU A 31 27.37 8.53 -6.09
C LEU A 31 26.74 7.15 -5.91
N ARG A 32 25.66 7.08 -5.12
CA ARG A 32 24.97 5.82 -4.81
C ARG A 32 23.64 5.73 -5.56
N LEU A 33 23.54 4.79 -6.49
CA LEU A 33 22.29 4.50 -7.20
C LEU A 33 21.31 3.86 -6.20
N LYS A 34 20.28 4.60 -5.78
CA LYS A 34 19.29 4.09 -4.82
C LYS A 34 18.55 2.90 -5.44
N ASP A 35 18.46 1.79 -4.72
CA ASP A 35 17.50 0.76 -5.10
C ASP A 35 16.08 1.30 -4.92
N MET A 36 15.36 1.47 -6.02
CA MET A 36 13.97 1.92 -6.00
C MET A 36 13.00 0.77 -5.67
N THR A 37 13.42 -0.48 -5.82
CA THR A 37 12.59 -1.69 -5.63
C THR A 37 12.55 -2.19 -4.18
N ARG A 38 13.60 -1.93 -3.39
CA ARG A 38 13.63 -2.27 -1.96
C ARG A 38 12.76 -1.32 -1.15
N TYR A 39 11.63 -1.84 -0.67
CA TYR A 39 10.69 -1.12 0.17
C TYR A 39 11.26 -0.86 1.58
N ALA A 40 10.97 0.34 2.12
CA ALA A 40 11.19 0.85 3.48
C ALA A 40 12.65 0.93 3.98
N VAL A 41 13.56 0.13 3.43
CA VAL A 41 14.98 0.12 3.79
C VAL A 41 15.79 1.10 2.92
N SER A 42 16.87 1.63 3.49
CA SER A 42 17.89 2.29 2.67
C SER A 42 18.72 1.21 1.97
N ALA A 43 18.69 1.17 0.65
CA ALA A 43 19.49 0.24 -0.16
C ALA A 43 19.97 0.93 -1.45
N TYR A 44 21.07 0.42 -2.00
CA TYR A 44 21.74 0.93 -3.18
C TYR A 44 22.15 -0.25 -4.05
N ASN A 45 21.92 -0.15 -5.36
CA ASN A 45 22.26 -1.22 -6.31
C ASN A 45 23.69 -1.08 -6.82
N GLU A 46 24.12 0.15 -7.08
CA GLU A 46 25.40 0.48 -7.71
C GLU A 46 26.05 1.69 -7.02
N TYR A 47 27.39 1.76 -7.10
CA TYR A 47 28.22 2.79 -6.50
C TYR A 47 29.23 3.27 -7.55
N PHE A 48 29.27 4.59 -7.77
CA PHE A 48 30.22 5.25 -8.65
C PHE A 48 31.07 6.23 -7.82
N GLU A 49 32.39 6.12 -7.89
CA GLU A 49 33.32 7.07 -7.24
C GLU A 49 33.86 8.07 -8.25
N ALA A 50 33.91 9.34 -7.85
CA ALA A 50 34.56 10.42 -8.58
C ALA A 50 35.62 11.11 -7.69
N ASP A 51 36.68 11.60 -8.33
CA ASP A 51 37.72 12.38 -7.67
C ASP A 51 37.22 13.77 -7.24
N VAL A 52 37.88 14.33 -6.23
CA VAL A 52 37.58 15.67 -5.70
C VAL A 52 38.83 16.54 -5.77
N ASN A 53 38.89 17.39 -6.79
CA ASN A 53 39.93 18.41 -6.91
C ASN A 53 39.86 19.33 -5.68
N SER A 54 40.96 19.54 -4.97
CA SER A 54 40.96 20.22 -3.66
C SER A 54 42.07 21.26 -3.57
N ASP A 55 41.68 22.52 -3.36
CA ASP A 55 42.57 23.65 -3.11
C ASP A 55 42.27 24.25 -1.72
N GLY A 56 43.09 23.88 -0.75
CA GLY A 56 42.93 24.26 0.64
C GLY A 56 41.55 23.88 1.20
N THR A 57 40.67 24.87 1.31
CA THR A 57 39.30 24.72 1.84
C THR A 57 38.22 24.63 0.77
N GLN A 58 38.55 24.82 -0.51
CA GLN A 58 37.64 24.75 -1.64
C GLN A 58 37.85 23.44 -2.39
N HIS A 59 36.75 22.85 -2.86
CA HIS A 59 36.73 21.53 -3.45
C HIS A 59 35.80 21.51 -4.66
N GLU A 60 36.16 20.78 -5.71
CA GLU A 60 35.39 20.61 -6.94
C GLU A 60 35.19 19.12 -7.24
N ILE A 61 33.96 18.76 -7.61
CA ILE A 61 33.60 17.49 -8.23
C ILE A 61 33.22 17.78 -9.67
N LYS A 62 33.78 17.03 -10.63
CA LYS A 62 33.39 17.11 -12.03
C LYS A 62 33.21 15.72 -12.63
N ILE A 63 32.01 15.42 -13.14
CA ILE A 63 31.60 14.08 -13.58
C ILE A 63 30.97 14.15 -14.96
N ALA A 64 31.40 13.29 -15.89
CA ALA A 64 30.82 13.19 -17.22
C ALA A 64 29.49 12.41 -17.20
N LEU A 65 28.46 12.93 -17.86
CA LEU A 65 27.13 12.31 -17.93
C LEU A 65 27.14 10.99 -18.71
N SER A 66 27.93 10.88 -19.77
CA SER A 66 28.14 9.63 -20.51
C SER A 66 28.65 8.52 -19.60
N SER A 67 29.68 8.80 -18.79
CA SER A 67 30.23 7.83 -17.82
C SER A 67 29.21 7.36 -16.79
N LEU A 68 28.20 8.17 -16.45
CA LEU A 68 27.09 7.73 -15.59
C LEU A 68 26.04 6.92 -16.35
N ALA A 69 25.77 7.24 -17.62
CA ALA A 69 24.79 6.54 -18.48
C ALA A 69 25.30 5.19 -19.01
N ASP A 70 26.61 5.04 -19.13
CA ASP A 70 27.28 3.78 -19.50
C ASP A 70 27.53 2.87 -18.28
N HIS A 71 27.51 3.42 -17.07
CA HIS A 71 27.65 2.68 -15.81
C HIS A 71 26.30 2.17 -15.27
N PHE A 72 25.36 3.08 -14.94
CA PHE A 72 24.10 2.70 -14.29
C PHE A 72 23.10 2.04 -15.27
N SER A 73 22.48 0.93 -14.85
CA SER A 73 21.46 0.22 -15.65
C SER A 73 20.04 0.67 -15.31
N LEU A 74 19.30 1.23 -16.28
CA LEU A 74 18.05 1.97 -16.08
C LEU A 74 16.87 1.45 -16.93
N ILE A 75 16.54 0.17 -16.77
CA ILE A 75 15.42 -0.48 -17.47
C ILE A 75 14.07 0.12 -17.04
N ASN A 76 13.16 0.34 -18.01
CA ASN A 76 11.81 0.89 -17.80
C ASN A 76 11.79 2.20 -17.00
N LEU A 77 12.62 3.15 -17.40
CA LEU A 77 12.88 4.40 -16.69
C LEU A 77 11.61 5.23 -16.49
N THR A 78 11.11 5.23 -15.26
CA THR A 78 10.10 6.18 -14.76
C THR A 78 10.75 7.33 -14.01
N LYS A 79 11.46 7.02 -12.92
CA LYS A 79 12.24 7.95 -12.10
C LYS A 79 13.30 7.19 -11.30
N GLN A 80 14.57 7.56 -11.46
CA GLN A 80 15.68 7.02 -10.70
C GLN A 80 16.39 8.12 -9.89
N ILE A 81 16.93 7.77 -8.72
CA ILE A 81 17.65 8.69 -7.83
C ILE A 81 19.07 8.18 -7.57
N VAL A 82 20.05 9.08 -7.64
CA VAL A 82 21.45 8.85 -7.26
C VAL A 82 21.82 9.84 -6.15
N TRP A 83 22.26 9.37 -4.99
CA TRP A 83 22.61 10.25 -3.86
C TRP A 83 24.11 10.50 -3.76
N ILE A 84 24.51 11.76 -3.51
CA ILE A 84 25.90 12.20 -3.49
C ILE A 84 26.39 12.37 -2.05
N TYR A 85 27.51 11.72 -1.72
CA TYR A 85 28.19 11.80 -0.42
C TYR A 85 29.66 12.14 -0.60
N ILE A 86 30.23 12.93 0.31
CA ILE A 86 31.68 13.11 0.40
C ILE A 86 32.23 12.07 1.38
N ASN A 87 33.15 11.25 0.90
CA ASN A 87 33.99 10.36 1.68
C ASN A 87 35.28 11.10 2.05
N HIS A 88 35.65 11.08 3.33
CA HIS A 88 36.95 11.51 3.82
C HIS A 88 37.45 10.47 4.83
N GLN A 89 38.51 9.75 4.50
CA GLN A 89 39.12 8.72 5.37
C GLN A 89 38.09 7.66 5.87
N GLY A 90 37.11 7.32 5.03
CA GLY A 90 36.05 6.35 5.34
C GLY A 90 34.85 6.93 6.11
N GLU A 91 34.84 8.23 6.42
CA GLU A 91 33.70 8.92 7.01
C GLU A 91 32.89 9.67 5.94
N TYR A 92 31.58 9.38 5.90
CA TYR A 92 30.70 9.82 4.82
C TYR A 92 29.81 10.97 5.31
N ARG A 93 29.80 12.09 4.60
CA ARG A 93 28.99 13.26 4.96
C ARG A 93 28.26 13.80 3.74
N GLN A 94 27.02 14.24 3.97
CA GLN A 94 26.22 14.89 2.94
C GLN A 94 26.73 16.31 2.66
N LEU A 95 26.57 16.73 1.40
CA LEU A 95 26.79 18.11 0.98
C LEU A 95 25.64 18.98 1.48
N LYS A 96 25.90 19.88 2.45
CA LYS A 96 24.88 20.79 2.96
C LYS A 96 24.49 21.80 1.90
N ILE A 97 23.22 21.78 1.53
CA ILE A 97 22.55 22.79 0.71
C ILE A 97 22.18 23.98 1.62
N GLU A 98 22.63 25.19 1.27
CA GLU A 98 22.20 26.43 1.93
C GLU A 98 21.07 27.11 1.12
N LYS A 99 20.36 28.11 1.69
CA LYS A 99 19.05 28.55 1.14
C LYS A 99 19.16 29.12 -0.29
N ASP A 100 20.19 29.90 -0.53
CA ASP A 100 20.62 30.41 -1.83
C ASP A 100 20.86 29.28 -2.84
N ILE A 101 21.59 28.23 -2.45
CA ILE A 101 21.82 27.03 -3.28
C ILE A 101 20.51 26.29 -3.54
N ALA A 102 19.60 26.21 -2.56
CA ALA A 102 18.27 25.63 -2.74
C ALA A 102 17.41 26.41 -3.75
N GLU A 103 17.54 27.73 -3.83
CA GLU A 103 16.89 28.54 -4.87
C GLU A 103 17.60 28.45 -6.24
N LYS A 104 18.93 28.24 -6.29
CA LYS A 104 19.65 27.95 -7.55
C LYS A 104 19.26 26.57 -8.11
N LEU A 105 19.15 25.55 -7.26
CA LEU A 105 18.73 24.19 -7.64
C LEU A 105 17.37 24.17 -8.37
N LYS A 106 16.41 25.02 -7.96
CA LYS A 106 15.10 25.15 -8.63
C LYS A 106 15.16 25.77 -10.03
N LYS A 107 16.27 26.46 -10.37
CA LYS A 107 16.46 27.21 -11.62
C LYS A 107 17.35 26.47 -12.64
N ILE A 108 17.96 25.36 -12.25
CA ILE A 108 18.73 24.52 -13.18
C ILE A 108 17.74 23.64 -13.93
N GLU A 109 17.80 23.69 -15.26
CA GLU A 109 16.96 22.89 -16.14
C GLU A 109 17.51 21.46 -16.30
N SER A 110 16.63 20.54 -16.69
CA SER A 110 17.03 19.16 -16.95
C SER A 110 17.73 19.02 -18.30
N VAL A 111 18.98 18.59 -18.30
CA VAL A 111 19.78 18.30 -19.50
C VAL A 111 19.54 16.87 -19.99
N HIS A 112 20.02 16.55 -21.19
CA HIS A 112 20.01 15.17 -21.70
C HIS A 112 20.99 14.29 -20.93
N TYR A 113 20.55 13.07 -20.62
CA TYR A 113 21.36 12.01 -20.01
C TYR A 113 21.70 10.93 -21.06
N CYS A 114 20.73 10.62 -21.91
CA CYS A 114 20.86 9.82 -23.13
C CYS A 114 19.77 10.24 -24.12
N GLN A 115 19.55 9.53 -25.23
CA GLN A 115 18.48 9.87 -26.18
C GLN A 115 17.10 9.77 -25.53
N VAL A 116 16.86 8.78 -24.65
CA VAL A 116 15.54 8.54 -24.03
C VAL A 116 15.38 9.12 -22.60
N ALA A 117 16.41 9.79 -22.05
CA ALA A 117 16.39 10.28 -20.66
C ALA A 117 16.97 11.68 -20.47
N LYS A 118 16.47 12.34 -19.42
CA LYS A 118 17.01 13.59 -18.87
C LYS A 118 17.46 13.41 -17.43
N VAL A 119 18.38 14.26 -17.00
CA VAL A 119 18.85 14.36 -15.61
C VAL A 119 18.71 15.79 -15.09
N ASN A 120 18.39 15.94 -13.81
CA ASN A 120 18.52 17.19 -13.06
C ASN A 120 18.98 16.87 -11.63
N PHE A 121 19.42 17.88 -10.87
CA PHE A 121 19.63 17.73 -9.43
C PHE A 121 18.32 17.50 -8.67
N THR A 122 18.42 16.94 -7.46
CA THR A 122 17.32 16.80 -6.52
C THR A 122 17.83 16.87 -5.08
N ASN A 123 16.94 17.04 -4.10
CA ASN A 123 17.32 17.08 -2.69
C ASN A 123 16.26 16.48 -1.76
N ASN A 124 16.69 16.12 -0.54
CA ASN A 124 15.82 15.69 0.54
C ASN A 124 16.50 15.96 1.90
N LYS A 125 15.90 16.80 2.76
CA LYS A 125 16.32 17.05 4.15
C LYS A 125 17.85 17.16 4.34
N ASN A 126 18.48 18.04 3.55
CA ASN A 126 19.94 18.32 3.48
C ASN A 126 20.81 17.36 2.63
N SER A 127 20.23 16.38 1.95
CA SER A 127 20.92 15.50 0.99
C SER A 127 20.91 16.13 -0.42
N LEU A 128 22.04 16.13 -1.15
CA LEU A 128 22.08 16.40 -2.59
C LEU A 128 22.06 15.09 -3.38
N GLY A 129 21.33 15.06 -4.49
CA GLY A 129 21.29 13.92 -5.41
C GLY A 129 21.04 14.35 -6.86
N LEU A 130 21.01 13.35 -7.75
CA LEU A 130 20.56 13.44 -9.13
C LEU A 130 19.22 12.72 -9.25
N ASN A 131 18.35 13.23 -10.12
CA ASN A 131 17.07 12.66 -10.50
C ASN A 131 17.08 12.44 -12.01
N ILE A 132 17.06 11.17 -12.43
CA ILE A 132 17.07 10.75 -13.84
C ILE A 132 15.65 10.30 -14.19
N THR A 133 15.11 10.79 -15.30
CA THR A 133 13.71 10.58 -15.72
C THR A 133 13.63 10.51 -17.24
N LYS A 134 12.70 9.73 -17.78
CA LYS A 134 12.50 9.66 -19.24
C LYS A 134 12.15 11.02 -19.87
N ILE A 135 12.51 11.20 -21.14
CA ILE A 135 12.08 12.36 -21.92
C ILE A 135 10.55 12.40 -22.09
N ASN A 136 9.98 13.59 -22.27
CA ASN A 136 8.57 13.74 -22.61
C ASN A 136 8.38 13.57 -24.11
N VAL A 137 7.93 12.38 -24.52
CA VAL A 137 7.64 12.02 -25.90
C VAL A 137 6.36 11.21 -26.00
N THR A 138 5.67 11.35 -27.13
CA THR A 138 4.34 10.77 -27.38
C THR A 138 4.34 10.05 -28.73
N CYS A 139 4.09 8.75 -28.74
CA CYS A 139 3.76 8.06 -29.98
C CYS A 139 2.32 8.45 -30.41
N LYS A 140 2.10 8.72 -31.68
CA LYS A 140 0.84 9.26 -32.20
C LYS A 140 0.23 8.36 -33.27
N VAL A 141 -1.09 8.25 -33.26
CA VAL A 141 -1.93 7.60 -34.27
C VAL A 141 -2.52 8.69 -35.17
N ASN A 142 -2.35 8.54 -36.49
CA ASN A 142 -2.92 9.43 -37.50
C ASN A 142 -4.10 8.82 -38.26
N LYS A 143 -4.25 7.49 -38.26
CA LYS A 143 -5.36 6.78 -38.89
C LYS A 143 -5.71 5.50 -38.13
N LEU A 144 -7.00 5.20 -38.08
CA LEU A 144 -7.57 3.92 -37.68
C LEU A 144 -8.50 3.44 -38.80
N ASP A 145 -8.29 2.22 -39.27
CA ASP A 145 -9.21 1.53 -40.18
C ASP A 145 -9.65 0.22 -39.54
N LEU A 146 -10.92 -0.16 -39.74
CA LEU A 146 -11.45 -1.45 -39.31
C LEU A 146 -12.11 -2.14 -40.49
N GLU A 147 -11.54 -3.29 -40.88
CA GLU A 147 -12.11 -4.18 -41.89
C GLU A 147 -12.45 -5.52 -41.25
N LYS A 148 -13.75 -5.88 -41.24
CA LYS A 148 -14.28 -7.04 -40.50
C LYS A 148 -13.89 -6.93 -39.01
N GLN A 149 -13.00 -7.81 -38.54
CA GLN A 149 -12.46 -7.84 -37.17
C GLN A 149 -10.98 -7.43 -37.11
N GLN A 150 -10.42 -6.82 -38.16
CA GLN A 150 -9.01 -6.41 -38.21
C GLN A 150 -8.89 -4.88 -38.09
N LEU A 151 -8.31 -4.41 -36.99
CA LEU A 151 -8.06 -2.99 -36.72
C LEU A 151 -6.62 -2.63 -37.12
N SER A 152 -6.47 -1.77 -38.11
CA SER A 152 -5.18 -1.19 -38.53
C SER A 152 -4.92 0.12 -37.79
N VAL A 153 -3.73 0.24 -37.21
CA VAL A 153 -3.26 1.40 -36.44
C VAL A 153 -2.05 2.01 -37.16
N HIS A 154 -2.23 3.22 -37.69
CA HIS A 154 -1.19 3.94 -38.43
C HIS A 154 -0.56 5.01 -37.53
N LEU A 155 0.76 4.95 -37.38
CA LEU A 155 1.53 5.81 -36.49
C LEU A 155 2.20 6.96 -37.26
N SER A 156 2.30 8.13 -36.63
CA SER A 156 3.05 9.27 -37.17
C SER A 156 4.55 9.11 -36.89
N PRO A 157 5.45 9.51 -37.83
CA PRO A 157 6.90 9.42 -37.64
C PRO A 157 7.38 10.06 -36.33
N PHE A 158 8.02 9.23 -35.50
CA PHE A 158 8.32 9.54 -34.11
C PHE A 158 9.67 10.26 -33.97
N ASN A 159 9.64 11.59 -34.12
CA ASN A 159 10.83 12.43 -34.16
C ASN A 159 11.09 13.16 -32.84
N TYR A 160 12.34 13.16 -32.38
CA TYR A 160 12.80 13.90 -31.20
C TYR A 160 14.17 14.56 -31.45
N ASN A 161 14.29 15.86 -31.17
CA ASN A 161 15.50 16.67 -31.38
C ASN A 161 16.17 16.52 -32.77
N GLY A 162 15.40 16.20 -33.82
CA GLY A 162 15.90 16.01 -35.19
C GLY A 162 16.29 14.56 -35.56
N HIS A 163 16.12 13.61 -34.64
CA HIS A 163 16.31 12.17 -34.89
C HIS A 163 14.96 11.44 -34.87
N THR A 164 14.76 10.50 -35.79
CA THR A 164 13.70 9.48 -35.67
C THR A 164 14.10 8.51 -34.57
N ILE A 165 13.16 8.16 -33.68
CA ILE A 165 13.32 7.06 -32.73
C ILE A 165 12.46 5.89 -33.23
N ASP A 166 13.07 4.71 -33.36
CA ASP A 166 12.35 3.50 -33.78
C ASP A 166 11.59 2.86 -32.60
N ILE A 167 10.46 2.23 -32.91
CA ILE A 167 9.65 1.48 -31.95
C ILE A 167 10.17 0.04 -31.89
N SER A 168 10.56 -0.41 -30.70
CA SER A 168 11.08 -1.77 -30.48
C SER A 168 9.98 -2.83 -30.40
N ASN A 169 8.77 -2.45 -29.96
CA ASN A 169 7.64 -3.34 -29.71
C ASN A 169 6.32 -2.53 -29.63
N LEU A 170 5.18 -3.12 -30.02
CA LEU A 170 3.84 -2.51 -29.93
C LEU A 170 2.78 -3.55 -29.55
N GLN A 171 1.97 -3.26 -28.52
CA GLN A 171 0.98 -4.19 -27.97
C GLN A 171 -0.31 -3.49 -27.52
N VAL A 172 -1.44 -4.17 -27.57
CA VAL A 172 -2.66 -3.79 -26.83
C VAL A 172 -2.72 -4.58 -25.53
N LYS A 173 -2.88 -3.89 -24.39
CA LYS A 173 -2.81 -4.46 -23.05
C LYS A 173 -4.09 -4.16 -22.27
N LYS A 174 -4.70 -5.16 -21.61
CA LYS A 174 -5.83 -4.94 -20.68
C LYS A 174 -5.34 -4.15 -19.47
N ARG A 175 -5.97 -3.00 -19.19
CA ARG A 175 -5.64 -2.14 -18.04
C ARG A 175 -6.25 -2.75 -16.78
N ILE A 176 -5.40 -3.17 -15.84
CA ILE A 176 -5.82 -3.90 -14.62
C ILE A 176 -6.60 -2.97 -13.66
N PHE A 177 -6.23 -1.69 -13.64
CA PHE A 177 -6.85 -0.69 -12.76
C PHE A 177 -7.17 0.58 -13.56
N LYS A 178 -8.39 1.13 -13.40
CA LYS A 178 -8.92 2.21 -14.24
C LYS A 178 -7.99 3.43 -14.38
N ASP A 179 -7.18 3.74 -13.38
CA ASP A 179 -6.35 4.96 -13.32
C ASP A 179 -4.84 4.70 -13.42
N ILE A 180 -4.42 3.43 -13.59
CA ILE A 180 -3.00 3.03 -13.65
C ILE A 180 -2.66 2.53 -15.04
N LEU A 181 -1.47 2.88 -15.52
CA LEU A 181 -0.85 2.26 -16.70
C LEU A 181 -0.20 0.92 -16.29
N ILE A 182 -0.98 0.02 -15.67
CA ILE A 182 -0.58 -1.34 -15.30
C ILE A 182 -1.47 -2.34 -16.04
N TYR A 183 -0.83 -3.41 -16.48
CA TYR A 183 -1.21 -4.12 -17.68
C TYR A 183 -0.97 -5.62 -17.57
N HIS A 184 -1.92 -6.41 -18.06
CA HIS A 184 -1.63 -7.81 -18.42
C HIS A 184 -0.64 -7.86 -19.61
N PRO A 185 0.03 -9.01 -19.85
CA PRO A 185 0.74 -9.26 -21.09
C PRO A 185 -0.13 -8.90 -22.29
N GLY A 186 0.43 -8.14 -23.23
CA GLY A 186 -0.33 -7.59 -24.35
C GLY A 186 -0.52 -8.58 -25.49
N ILE A 187 -1.64 -8.44 -26.20
CA ILE A 187 -1.75 -8.96 -27.57
C ILE A 187 -0.86 -8.07 -28.42
N GLN A 188 0.22 -8.63 -28.96
CA GLN A 188 1.16 -7.91 -29.81
C GLN A 188 0.49 -7.56 -31.14
N LEU A 189 0.74 -6.35 -31.65
CA LEU A 189 0.28 -5.97 -32.98
C LEU A 189 1.32 -6.39 -34.02
N GLU A 190 0.84 -6.96 -35.13
CA GLU A 190 1.71 -7.34 -36.25
C GLU A 190 2.14 -6.09 -37.03
N PRO A 191 3.45 -5.82 -37.22
CA PRO A 191 3.90 -4.79 -38.14
C PRO A 191 3.63 -5.26 -39.58
N ILE A 192 2.89 -4.45 -40.35
CA ILE A 192 2.51 -4.79 -41.74
C ILE A 192 3.10 -3.82 -42.78
N ASP A 193 3.48 -2.61 -42.38
CA ASP A 193 4.23 -1.63 -43.20
C ASP A 193 4.96 -0.63 -42.26
N GLN A 194 5.78 0.27 -42.79
CA GLN A 194 6.52 1.26 -42.00
C GLN A 194 5.56 2.16 -41.19
N GLY A 195 5.52 1.95 -39.87
CA GLY A 195 4.62 2.66 -38.96
C GLY A 195 3.18 2.17 -38.97
N VAL A 196 2.87 1.04 -39.63
CA VAL A 196 1.51 0.47 -39.70
C VAL A 196 1.47 -0.89 -39.03
N TYR A 197 0.55 -1.02 -38.09
CA TYR A 197 0.43 -2.19 -37.21
C TYR A 197 -1.02 -2.70 -37.18
N ARG A 198 -1.21 -4.03 -37.10
CA ARG A 198 -2.53 -4.68 -37.15
C ARG A 198 -2.87 -5.39 -35.83
N LEU A 199 -4.12 -5.24 -35.40
CA LEU A 199 -4.73 -5.97 -34.28
C LEU A 199 -5.93 -6.80 -34.78
N ASP A 200 -5.99 -8.06 -34.37
CA ASP A 200 -7.21 -8.87 -34.46
C ASP A 200 -8.15 -8.56 -33.27
N LEU A 201 -9.40 -8.19 -33.55
CA LEU A 201 -10.41 -7.92 -32.53
C LEU A 201 -11.02 -9.20 -31.93
N ASP A 202 -11.02 -10.33 -32.65
CA ASP A 202 -11.50 -11.59 -32.09
C ASP A 202 -10.53 -12.11 -31.02
N ALA A 203 -9.25 -11.75 -31.10
CA ALA A 203 -8.28 -11.99 -30.02
C ALA A 203 -8.66 -11.28 -28.70
N LEU A 204 -9.46 -10.21 -28.74
CA LEU A 204 -9.95 -9.53 -27.53
C LEU A 204 -11.03 -10.32 -26.78
N ASN A 205 -11.65 -11.33 -27.41
CA ASN A 205 -12.54 -12.28 -26.73
C ASN A 205 -11.77 -13.33 -25.90
N THR A 206 -10.43 -13.35 -25.95
CA THR A 206 -9.59 -14.15 -25.01
C THR A 206 -9.38 -13.47 -23.65
N LEU A 207 -10.01 -12.31 -23.42
CA LEU A 207 -9.88 -11.49 -22.23
C LEU A 207 -11.18 -11.45 -21.43
N GLU A 208 -11.09 -11.49 -20.10
CA GLU A 208 -12.24 -11.36 -19.19
C GLU A 208 -12.59 -9.89 -18.92
N TYR A 209 -13.86 -9.59 -18.61
CA TYR A 209 -14.37 -8.23 -18.44
C TYR A 209 -15.18 -8.02 -17.15
N ASP A 210 -15.06 -6.83 -16.57
CA ASP A 210 -15.71 -6.36 -15.35
C ASP A 210 -17.02 -5.59 -15.66
N GLN A 211 -17.70 -5.11 -14.62
CA GLN A 211 -18.76 -4.09 -14.75
C GLN A 211 -18.33 -2.88 -15.62
N VAL A 212 -17.04 -2.50 -15.55
CA VAL A 212 -16.36 -1.57 -16.49
C VAL A 212 -14.85 -1.86 -16.53
N SER A 213 -14.35 -2.46 -17.60
CA SER A 213 -12.89 -2.60 -17.90
C SER A 213 -12.41 -1.56 -18.93
N ASN A 214 -11.09 -1.46 -19.15
CA ASN A 214 -10.52 -0.78 -20.31
C ASN A 214 -9.29 -1.50 -20.90
N LEU A 215 -9.03 -1.30 -22.19
CA LEU A 215 -7.84 -1.79 -22.92
C LEU A 215 -7.04 -0.59 -23.47
N ASP A 216 -5.71 -0.65 -23.53
CA ASP A 216 -4.81 0.43 -24.00
C ASP A 216 -3.75 -0.06 -25.00
N PHE A 217 -3.30 0.82 -25.89
CA PHE A 217 -2.20 0.54 -26.83
C PHE A 217 -0.87 1.16 -26.36
N ILE A 218 0.19 0.36 -26.31
CA ILE A 218 1.50 0.68 -25.69
C ILE A 218 2.66 0.30 -26.62
N ALA A 219 3.62 1.22 -26.77
CA ALA A 219 4.87 1.09 -27.53
C ALA A 219 6.11 1.11 -26.62
N GLU A 220 7.22 0.54 -27.06
CA GLU A 220 8.51 0.48 -26.34
C GLU A 220 9.67 1.12 -27.15
N ILE A 221 10.60 1.81 -26.46
CA ILE A 221 11.82 2.42 -27.06
C ILE A 221 13.04 2.24 -26.13
N MET A 222 14.26 2.34 -26.68
CA MET A 222 15.52 2.04 -25.98
C MET A 222 16.71 2.89 -26.49
N ASP A 223 17.64 3.28 -25.61
CA ASP A 223 18.97 3.83 -25.93
C ASP A 223 19.97 3.57 -24.80
N ARG A 224 21.19 3.14 -25.14
CA ARG A 224 22.21 2.64 -24.19
C ARG A 224 21.59 1.64 -23.19
N ASN A 225 21.93 1.75 -21.90
CA ASN A 225 21.38 0.92 -20.81
C ASN A 225 20.01 1.43 -20.31
N VAL A 226 19.20 2.07 -21.15
CA VAL A 226 17.94 2.74 -20.75
C VAL A 226 16.78 2.36 -21.68
N SER A 227 15.64 1.93 -21.12
CA SER A 227 14.41 1.61 -21.88
C SER A 227 13.15 2.27 -21.32
N VAL A 228 12.11 2.43 -22.16
CA VAL A 228 10.90 3.21 -21.85
C VAL A 228 9.65 2.67 -22.59
N GLU A 229 8.56 2.38 -21.86
CA GLU A 229 7.21 2.22 -22.44
C GLU A 229 6.43 3.55 -22.57
N LEU A 230 5.60 3.67 -23.61
CA LEU A 230 4.80 4.85 -23.99
C LEU A 230 3.39 4.47 -24.48
N PRO A 231 2.30 5.15 -24.06
CA PRO A 231 0.98 4.92 -24.66
C PRO A 231 0.82 5.63 -26.01
N LEU A 232 -0.07 5.09 -26.87
CA LEU A 232 -0.47 5.72 -28.13
C LEU A 232 -1.49 6.85 -27.91
N PHE A 233 -1.23 8.01 -28.53
CA PHE A 233 -2.10 9.19 -28.50
C PHE A 233 -2.78 9.41 -29.86
N LEU A 234 -4.02 9.90 -29.85
CA LEU A 234 -4.79 10.21 -31.07
C LEU A 234 -4.49 11.63 -31.55
N GLU A 235 -4.29 11.79 -32.86
CA GLU A 235 -4.30 13.10 -33.51
C GLU A 235 -5.74 13.63 -33.70
N ASP A 236 -5.89 14.95 -33.74
CA ASP A 236 -7.21 15.63 -33.66
C ASP A 236 -8.16 15.36 -34.84
N GLN A 237 -7.68 14.73 -35.91
CA GLN A 237 -8.48 14.34 -37.09
C GLN A 237 -8.85 12.85 -37.11
N VAL A 238 -8.36 12.03 -36.17
CA VAL A 238 -8.64 10.58 -36.15
C VAL A 238 -10.10 10.33 -35.80
N LYS A 239 -10.83 9.72 -36.74
CA LYS A 239 -12.18 9.22 -36.49
C LYS A 239 -12.10 7.89 -35.74
N LEU A 240 -12.73 7.82 -34.57
CA LEU A 240 -12.91 6.56 -33.86
C LEU A 240 -13.93 5.70 -34.62
N VAL A 241 -13.52 4.48 -34.99
CA VAL A 241 -14.40 3.47 -35.60
C VAL A 241 -15.27 2.80 -34.52
N LYS A 242 -16.41 2.23 -34.92
CA LYS A 242 -17.23 1.41 -34.02
C LYS A 242 -16.44 0.17 -33.62
N CYS A 243 -16.58 -0.29 -32.38
CA CYS A 243 -15.83 -1.43 -31.86
C CYS A 243 -16.75 -2.27 -30.99
N ASP A 244 -17.50 -3.14 -31.65
CA ASP A 244 -18.33 -4.17 -31.02
C ASP A 244 -17.65 -5.52 -31.28
N PHE A 245 -17.28 -6.23 -30.23
CA PHE A 245 -16.69 -7.58 -30.33
C PHE A 245 -17.44 -8.63 -29.47
N ASN A 246 -18.44 -8.18 -28.70
CA ASN A 246 -19.27 -9.01 -27.82
C ASN A 246 -20.63 -8.34 -27.61
N GLU A 247 -21.72 -9.10 -27.70
CA GLU A 247 -23.10 -8.58 -27.66
C GLU A 247 -23.62 -8.27 -26.26
N ASN A 248 -23.10 -8.94 -25.22
CA ASN A 248 -23.56 -8.80 -23.84
C ASN A 248 -22.89 -7.62 -23.11
N LEU A 249 -22.03 -6.86 -23.80
CA LEU A 249 -21.20 -5.80 -23.25
C LEU A 249 -21.35 -4.50 -24.07
N LYS A 250 -21.60 -3.38 -23.39
CA LYS A 250 -21.66 -2.04 -24.00
C LYS A 250 -20.26 -1.51 -24.32
N SER A 251 -19.60 -2.13 -25.30
CA SER A 251 -18.24 -1.80 -25.76
C SER A 251 -18.20 -0.53 -26.62
N LYS A 252 -17.03 0.14 -26.64
CA LYS A 252 -16.69 1.21 -27.59
C LYS A 252 -15.19 1.50 -27.57
N LEU A 253 -14.61 1.81 -28.74
CA LEU A 253 -13.35 2.56 -28.83
C LEU A 253 -13.58 3.99 -28.31
N TYR A 254 -12.64 4.53 -27.56
CA TYR A 254 -12.72 5.88 -27.02
C TYR A 254 -11.34 6.54 -26.85
N SER A 255 -11.32 7.87 -26.94
CA SER A 255 -10.21 8.68 -26.46
C SER A 255 -10.30 8.79 -24.94
N THR A 256 -9.22 8.49 -24.21
CA THR A 256 -9.13 8.83 -22.79
C THR A 256 -9.11 10.36 -22.58
N ALA A 257 -9.27 10.78 -21.32
CA ALA A 257 -9.07 12.19 -20.93
C ALA A 257 -7.67 12.74 -21.23
N LYS A 258 -6.68 11.88 -21.55
CA LYS A 258 -5.32 12.26 -21.96
C LYS A 258 -5.10 12.18 -23.48
N LYS A 259 -6.15 11.99 -24.27
CA LYS A 259 -6.10 11.68 -25.72
C LYS A 259 -5.40 10.36 -26.08
N SER A 260 -5.27 9.41 -25.16
CA SER A 260 -4.78 8.06 -25.51
C SER A 260 -5.89 7.18 -26.11
N LEU A 261 -5.51 6.23 -26.96
CA LEU A 261 -6.42 5.27 -27.60
C LEU A 261 -6.77 4.09 -26.66
N SER A 262 -8.06 3.86 -26.41
CA SER A 262 -8.57 2.83 -25.46
C SER A 262 -9.98 2.27 -25.79
N ILE A 263 -10.49 1.26 -25.04
CA ILE A 263 -11.82 0.59 -25.20
C ILE A 263 -12.60 0.49 -23.82
N ARG A 264 -13.98 0.53 -23.67
CA ARG A 264 -14.74 0.79 -22.35
C ARG A 264 -16.27 0.33 -22.12
N VAL A 265 -16.89 0.41 -20.86
CA VAL A 265 -18.34 0.27 -20.33
C VAL A 265 -18.91 1.31 -19.19
N GLU A 266 -20.19 1.31 -18.63
CA GLU A 266 -20.91 2.42 -17.78
C GLU A 266 -22.22 2.08 -16.82
N LYS A 267 -22.57 2.75 -15.63
CA LYS A 267 -23.81 2.58 -14.66
C LYS A 267 -24.29 3.79 -13.64
N VAL A 268 -25.32 3.70 -12.69
CA VAL A 268 -26.12 4.81 -11.90
C VAL A 268 -26.86 4.49 -10.47
N SER A 269 -27.38 5.45 -9.56
CA SER A 269 -28.35 5.29 -8.32
C SER A 269 -28.91 6.56 -7.43
N PRO A 270 -29.90 6.50 -6.42
CA PRO A 270 -30.69 7.63 -5.65
C PRO A 270 -31.10 7.59 -4.05
N PHE A 271 -31.74 8.63 -3.34
CA PHE A 271 -32.17 8.75 -1.83
C PHE A 271 -33.25 9.88 -1.32
N VAL A 272 -33.88 9.93 -0.04
CA VAL A 272 -34.92 10.95 0.59
C VAL A 272 -35.01 11.34 2.18
N ASP A 273 -36.15 11.84 2.83
CA ASP A 273 -36.37 12.94 3.94
C ASP A 273 -37.32 12.83 5.26
N VAL A 274 -37.36 13.83 6.23
CA VAL A 274 -38.06 13.96 7.62
C VAL A 274 -38.33 15.41 8.18
N MET A 275 -39.22 15.65 9.20
CA MET A 275 -39.55 16.98 9.84
C MET A 275 -39.18 17.30 11.31
N ASN A 276 -39.68 16.58 12.36
CA ASN A 276 -39.65 17.04 13.78
C ASN A 276 -39.42 15.89 14.79
N TYR A 277 -38.98 16.15 16.03
CA TYR A 277 -38.56 15.12 16.99
C TYR A 277 -38.64 15.51 18.49
N GLU A 278 -38.68 14.49 19.37
CA GLU A 278 -38.59 14.61 20.84
C GLU A 278 -37.75 13.45 21.42
N LEU A 279 -37.01 13.70 22.51
CA LEU A 279 -36.10 12.74 23.16
C LEU A 279 -36.29 12.76 24.70
N ASP A 280 -36.71 11.65 25.31
CA ASP A 280 -36.75 11.49 26.77
C ASP A 280 -36.26 10.10 27.21
N GLY A 281 -35.10 10.03 27.85
CA GLY A 281 -34.57 8.80 28.48
C GLY A 281 -34.39 7.64 27.49
N LYS A 282 -35.41 6.79 27.35
CA LYS A 282 -35.47 5.68 26.38
C LYS A 282 -36.48 5.90 25.25
N ILE A 283 -37.34 6.91 25.37
CA ILE A 283 -38.40 7.24 24.43
C ILE A 283 -37.89 8.23 23.38
N ILE A 284 -38.28 8.01 22.13
CA ILE A 284 -38.09 8.93 21.02
C ILE A 284 -39.40 9.06 20.25
N ASN A 285 -39.84 10.28 19.97
CA ASN A 285 -40.96 10.56 19.07
C ASN A 285 -40.44 11.29 17.82
N LEU A 286 -41.00 11.00 16.64
CA LEU A 286 -40.62 11.59 15.35
C LEU A 286 -41.87 11.96 14.54
N GLN A 287 -41.74 12.99 13.68
CA GLN A 287 -42.72 13.38 12.67
C GLN A 287 -42.03 13.53 11.31
N ILE A 288 -42.60 12.92 10.27
CA ILE A 288 -42.01 12.74 8.93
C ILE A 288 -42.93 13.38 7.89
N ASP A 289 -42.37 14.10 6.91
CA ASP A 289 -43.09 14.55 5.72
C ASP A 289 -43.09 13.42 4.68
N VAL A 290 -44.29 12.98 4.27
CA VAL A 290 -44.48 11.97 3.22
C VAL A 290 -45.24 12.51 2.00
N SER A 291 -45.44 13.83 1.93
CA SER A 291 -46.22 14.49 0.86
C SER A 291 -45.69 14.27 -0.55
N SER A 292 -44.38 14.01 -0.69
CA SER A 292 -43.68 13.72 -1.95
C SER A 292 -43.82 12.28 -2.45
N LEU A 293 -44.32 11.35 -1.61
CA LEU A 293 -44.33 9.91 -1.91
C LEU A 293 -45.65 9.40 -2.50
N HIS A 294 -46.74 10.18 -2.39
CA HIS A 294 -48.04 9.90 -3.01
C HIS A 294 -48.60 8.47 -2.79
N SER A 295 -48.39 7.90 -1.60
CA SER A 295 -48.97 6.62 -1.18
C SER A 295 -49.71 6.74 0.15
N ASP A 296 -50.91 6.15 0.21
CA ASP A 296 -51.75 6.02 1.39
C ASP A 296 -51.44 4.74 2.21
N THR A 297 -50.51 3.88 1.73
CA THR A 297 -50.20 2.56 2.29
C THR A 297 -48.83 2.46 2.98
N LEU A 298 -48.09 3.57 3.07
CA LEU A 298 -46.76 3.65 3.69
C LEU A 298 -46.72 3.16 5.14
N GLN A 299 -45.80 2.23 5.42
CA GLN A 299 -45.50 1.69 6.74
C GLN A 299 -44.07 2.08 7.16
N ALA A 300 -43.85 2.25 8.46
CA ALA A 300 -42.50 2.42 9.03
C ALA A 300 -41.95 1.07 9.52
N GLY A 301 -40.70 0.76 9.15
CA GLY A 301 -40.00 -0.42 9.63
C GLY A 301 -38.80 -0.05 10.48
N LEU A 302 -38.57 -0.79 11.57
CA LEU A 302 -37.25 -0.95 12.15
C LEU A 302 -36.54 -2.00 11.31
N PHE A 303 -35.63 -1.56 10.46
CA PHE A 303 -34.80 -2.43 9.64
C PHE A 303 -33.48 -2.70 10.37
N ARG A 304 -33.01 -3.95 10.33
CA ARG A 304 -31.65 -4.28 10.71
C ARG A 304 -30.72 -3.85 9.57
N HIS A 305 -29.62 -3.19 9.91
CA HIS A 305 -28.63 -2.74 8.93
C HIS A 305 -27.61 -3.86 8.69
N THR A 306 -27.56 -4.37 7.46
CA THR A 306 -26.65 -5.45 7.05
C THR A 306 -25.78 -4.95 5.91
N GLN A 307 -24.55 -4.54 6.23
CA GLN A 307 -23.64 -3.98 5.23
C GLN A 307 -22.88 -5.09 4.49
N ALA A 308 -23.12 -5.22 3.19
CA ALA A 308 -22.43 -6.14 2.30
C ALA A 308 -21.49 -5.32 1.39
N LEU A 309 -20.21 -5.24 1.78
CA LEU A 309 -19.22 -4.38 1.11
C LEU A 309 -19.64 -2.89 1.12
N ASN A 310 -20.12 -2.39 -0.02
CA ASN A 310 -20.59 -1.01 -0.21
C ASN A 310 -22.12 -0.91 -0.39
N ASP A 311 -22.82 -2.04 -0.52
CA ASP A 311 -24.29 -2.07 -0.55
C ASP A 311 -24.84 -2.27 0.88
N ILE A 312 -26.01 -1.68 1.14
CA ILE A 312 -26.70 -1.77 2.42
C ILE A 312 -27.97 -2.59 2.23
N GLU A 313 -28.02 -3.77 2.85
CA GLU A 313 -29.22 -4.59 2.91
C GLU A 313 -30.04 -4.24 4.16
N TYR A 314 -31.28 -3.79 3.95
CA TYR A 314 -32.23 -3.43 4.99
C TYR A 314 -33.24 -4.57 5.20
N THR A 315 -32.99 -5.45 6.16
CA THR A 315 -33.94 -6.52 6.51
C THR A 315 -34.95 -6.02 7.55
N LEU A 316 -36.26 -6.11 7.28
CA LEU A 316 -37.30 -5.70 8.24
C LEU A 316 -37.20 -6.55 9.53
N TYR A 317 -36.82 -5.92 10.64
CA TYR A 317 -36.69 -6.57 11.94
C TYR A 317 -38.02 -6.54 12.72
N LYS A 318 -38.67 -5.38 12.74
CA LYS A 318 -40.02 -5.17 13.28
C LYS A 318 -40.74 -4.09 12.47
N SER A 319 -41.99 -4.34 12.06
CA SER A 319 -42.90 -3.24 11.69
C SER A 319 -43.14 -2.37 12.93
N LEU A 320 -43.16 -1.05 12.75
CA LEU A 320 -43.36 -0.09 13.82
C LEU A 320 -44.80 0.44 13.80
N LEU A 321 -45.33 0.75 14.98
CA LEU A 321 -46.64 1.40 15.10
C LEU A 321 -46.50 2.88 14.74
N THR A 322 -47.13 3.28 13.64
CA THR A 322 -47.26 4.67 13.21
C THR A 322 -48.63 5.23 13.57
N SER A 323 -48.78 6.55 13.50
CA SER A 323 -50.11 7.16 13.32
C SER A 323 -50.65 6.83 11.92
N GLU A 324 -51.95 7.08 11.71
CA GLU A 324 -52.45 7.38 10.37
C GLU A 324 -51.74 8.64 9.82
N VAL A 325 -51.64 8.77 8.50
CA VAL A 325 -51.09 9.98 7.86
C VAL A 325 -52.12 11.10 8.00
N GLN A 326 -51.73 12.22 8.61
CA GLN A 326 -52.59 13.39 8.77
C GLN A 326 -51.90 14.62 8.18
N ASN A 327 -52.54 15.28 7.22
CA ASN A 327 -51.99 16.44 6.48
C ASN A 327 -50.57 16.21 5.94
N GLY A 328 -50.33 15.05 5.31
CA GLY A 328 -49.00 14.67 4.77
C GLY A 328 -47.95 14.32 5.83
N THR A 329 -48.31 14.29 7.11
CA THR A 329 -47.42 13.99 8.23
C THR A 329 -47.65 12.58 8.76
N LEU A 330 -46.57 11.81 8.93
CA LEU A 330 -46.56 10.51 9.61
C LEU A 330 -45.87 10.66 10.99
N SER A 331 -46.49 10.21 12.07
CA SER A 331 -45.90 10.24 13.43
C SER A 331 -45.47 8.84 13.89
N LEU A 332 -44.34 8.76 14.60
CA LEU A 332 -43.71 7.52 15.04
C LEU A 332 -43.19 7.64 16.47
N ARG A 333 -43.39 6.59 17.29
CA ARG A 333 -42.92 6.50 18.69
C ARG A 333 -42.08 5.24 18.90
N LEU A 334 -40.98 5.37 19.64
CA LEU A 334 -39.99 4.33 19.87
C LEU A 334 -39.66 4.23 21.37
N ASP A 335 -39.66 3.03 21.96
CA ASP A 335 -39.03 2.75 23.26
C ASP A 335 -37.79 1.88 23.03
N LEU A 336 -36.60 2.46 23.23
CA LEU A 336 -35.30 1.78 23.04
C LEU A 336 -35.03 0.67 24.07
N GLY A 337 -35.75 0.63 25.19
CA GLY A 337 -35.70 -0.46 26.17
C GLY A 337 -36.55 -1.66 25.75
N GLU A 338 -37.76 -1.41 25.22
CA GLU A 338 -38.66 -2.46 24.73
C GLU A 338 -38.16 -3.06 23.41
N LEU A 339 -37.84 -2.22 22.42
CA LEU A 339 -37.47 -2.64 21.05
C LEU A 339 -36.33 -3.65 21.02
N PHE A 340 -35.33 -3.49 21.91
CA PHE A 340 -34.13 -4.33 22.01
C PHE A 340 -34.10 -5.21 23.28
N SER A 341 -35.23 -5.39 23.97
CA SER A 341 -35.33 -6.18 25.21
C SER A 341 -34.92 -7.65 25.02
N GLU A 342 -35.21 -8.23 23.85
CA GLU A 342 -34.89 -9.61 23.47
C GLU A 342 -33.44 -9.79 22.98
N VAL A 343 -32.70 -8.70 22.75
CA VAL A 343 -31.32 -8.75 22.23
C VAL A 343 -30.39 -9.37 23.26
N THR A 344 -29.61 -10.36 22.80
CA THR A 344 -28.70 -11.20 23.59
C THR A 344 -27.29 -11.30 22.97
N ALA A 345 -27.01 -10.54 21.90
CA ALA A 345 -25.84 -10.68 21.05
C ALA A 345 -24.51 -10.21 21.68
N ASN A 346 -23.45 -11.01 21.60
CA ASN A 346 -22.12 -10.69 22.13
C ASN A 346 -21.31 -9.65 21.31
N TYR A 347 -21.96 -8.91 20.40
CA TYR A 347 -21.33 -7.92 19.50
C TYR A 347 -22.22 -6.69 19.35
N THR A 348 -21.68 -5.64 18.72
CA THR A 348 -22.43 -4.39 18.48
C THR A 348 -23.41 -4.56 17.31
N GLN A 349 -24.70 -4.30 17.55
CA GLN A 349 -25.75 -4.39 16.52
C GLN A 349 -26.19 -3.00 16.06
N ASP A 350 -26.39 -2.85 14.75
CA ASP A 350 -26.85 -1.63 14.07
C ASP A 350 -28.22 -1.82 13.40
N TYR A 351 -29.07 -0.81 13.51
CA TYR A 351 -30.42 -0.75 12.96
C TYR A 351 -30.70 0.62 12.34
N SER A 352 -31.68 0.69 11.46
CA SER A 352 -32.18 1.90 10.80
C SER A 352 -33.70 1.92 10.75
N ILE A 353 -34.27 3.08 10.46
CA ILE A 353 -35.72 3.24 10.27
C ILE A 353 -35.93 3.90 8.90
N ALA A 354 -36.84 3.32 8.12
CA ALA A 354 -37.17 3.72 6.75
C ALA A 354 -38.66 3.45 6.47
N LEU A 355 -39.17 4.01 5.37
CA LEU A 355 -40.53 3.79 4.89
C LEU A 355 -40.56 2.74 3.76
N TYR A 356 -41.65 1.98 3.71
CA TYR A 356 -41.92 0.99 2.68
C TYR A 356 -43.42 0.88 2.41
N ASP A 357 -43.81 0.47 1.19
CA ASP A 357 -45.20 0.37 0.76
C ASP A 357 -45.74 -1.08 0.81
N HIS A 358 -44.87 -2.06 0.56
CA HIS A 358 -45.13 -3.49 0.76
C HIS A 358 -43.90 -4.17 1.40
N PRO A 359 -44.04 -5.19 2.29
CA PRO A 359 -42.92 -5.89 2.93
C PRO A 359 -41.94 -6.63 1.99
N SER A 360 -42.13 -6.53 0.67
CA SER A 360 -41.29 -7.12 -0.38
C SER A 360 -40.99 -6.10 -1.50
N SER A 361 -40.95 -4.81 -1.18
CA SER A 361 -40.56 -3.74 -2.10
C SER A 361 -39.04 -3.54 -2.06
N ASP A 362 -38.36 -3.74 -3.19
CA ASP A 362 -36.94 -3.37 -3.35
C ASP A 362 -36.72 -1.83 -3.33
N VAL A 363 -37.81 -1.06 -3.50
CA VAL A 363 -37.80 0.40 -3.30
C VAL A 363 -38.08 0.68 -1.83
N ILE A 364 -37.01 0.94 -1.08
CA ILE A 364 -37.03 1.55 0.24
C ILE A 364 -36.91 3.08 0.11
N VAL A 365 -37.50 3.82 1.04
CA VAL A 365 -37.36 5.28 1.11
C VAL A 365 -36.82 5.71 2.49
N GLU A 366 -35.58 6.17 2.46
CA GLU A 366 -34.80 6.60 3.64
C GLU A 366 -35.22 7.98 4.17
N LEU A 367 -34.71 8.35 5.34
CA LEU A 367 -35.22 9.44 6.18
C LEU A 367 -34.10 10.43 6.58
N GLN A 368 -33.97 11.59 5.91
CA GLN A 368 -32.99 12.67 6.25
C GLN A 368 -33.57 13.87 7.03
N LEU A 369 -32.76 14.55 7.83
CA LEU A 369 -33.13 15.71 8.67
C LEU A 369 -32.00 16.78 8.59
N PRO A 370 -32.29 18.10 8.51
CA PRO A 370 -31.25 19.10 8.22
C PRO A 370 -30.13 19.26 9.26
N GLU A 371 -30.38 18.90 10.53
CA GLU A 371 -29.38 18.96 11.60
C GLU A 371 -29.22 17.60 12.29
N LYS A 372 -27.98 17.26 12.65
CA LYS A 372 -27.61 15.95 13.21
C LYS A 372 -28.00 15.81 14.67
N ILE A 373 -28.89 14.87 14.96
CA ILE A 373 -29.34 14.52 16.31
C ILE A 373 -28.55 13.31 16.83
N VAL A 374 -28.17 13.30 18.11
CA VAL A 374 -27.56 12.13 18.78
C VAL A 374 -28.12 11.95 20.19
N HIS A 375 -28.70 10.78 20.48
CA HIS A 375 -29.24 10.42 21.80
C HIS A 375 -28.60 9.13 22.34
N LYS A 376 -28.55 8.94 23.67
CA LYS A 376 -27.91 7.77 24.30
C LYS A 376 -28.68 7.27 25.52
N ALA A 377 -28.81 5.95 25.62
CA ALA A 377 -29.44 5.24 26.72
C ALA A 377 -28.57 4.06 27.21
N SER A 378 -28.90 3.52 28.39
CA SER A 378 -28.18 2.39 28.98
C SER A 378 -29.13 1.40 29.66
N THR A 379 -28.72 0.14 29.74
CA THR A 379 -29.40 -0.94 30.45
C THR A 379 -28.37 -1.77 31.22
N THR A 380 -28.83 -2.77 31.97
CA THR A 380 -27.95 -3.71 32.69
C THR A 380 -27.00 -4.46 31.74
N LYS A 381 -27.49 -4.86 30.56
CA LYS A 381 -26.73 -5.59 29.54
C LYS A 381 -26.05 -4.69 28.49
N TRP A 382 -26.70 -3.59 28.09
CA TRP A 382 -26.39 -2.83 26.87
C TRP A 382 -26.09 -1.35 27.10
N MET A 383 -25.23 -0.78 26.25
CA MET A 383 -25.25 0.64 25.89
C MET A 383 -26.00 0.82 24.57
N ILE A 384 -26.81 1.88 24.43
CA ILE A 384 -27.60 2.18 23.22
C ILE A 384 -27.31 3.63 22.77
N SER A 385 -27.14 3.84 21.46
CA SER A 385 -26.99 5.16 20.84
C SER A 385 -27.95 5.29 19.65
N PHE A 386 -28.65 6.40 19.53
CA PHE A 386 -29.50 6.78 18.39
C PHE A 386 -28.88 7.98 17.67
N THR A 387 -29.05 8.07 16.34
CA THR A 387 -28.55 9.18 15.50
C THR A 387 -29.46 9.36 14.28
N LEU A 388 -29.66 10.60 13.86
CA LEU A 388 -30.50 10.97 12.71
C LEU A 388 -29.89 12.18 11.98
N GLU A 389 -29.69 12.04 10.67
CA GLU A 389 -29.15 13.09 9.77
C GLU A 389 -29.45 12.77 8.30
N LYS A 390 -28.95 11.64 7.78
CA LYS A 390 -29.35 11.03 6.51
C LYS A 390 -29.52 9.54 6.77
N GLY A 391 -30.76 9.09 6.79
CA GLY A 391 -31.15 7.87 7.47
C GLY A 391 -31.16 8.02 9.00
N ILE A 392 -31.94 7.16 9.66
CA ILE A 392 -31.88 6.92 11.10
C ILE A 392 -30.88 5.78 11.36
N LYS A 393 -30.09 5.89 12.43
CA LYS A 393 -29.18 4.83 12.90
C LYS A 393 -29.30 4.60 14.41
N ILE A 394 -29.37 3.34 14.83
CA ILE A 394 -29.42 2.92 16.24
C ILE A 394 -28.40 1.80 16.48
N THR A 395 -27.59 1.92 17.53
CA THR A 395 -26.43 1.06 17.82
C THR A 395 -26.46 0.53 19.26
N VAL A 396 -26.25 -0.78 19.49
CA VAL A 396 -26.40 -1.49 20.80
C VAL A 396 -25.12 -2.29 21.17
N THR A 397 -24.60 -2.32 22.43
CA THR A 397 -23.23 -2.88 22.76
C THR A 397 -23.02 -3.52 24.18
N PRO A 398 -22.28 -4.66 24.35
CA PRO A 398 -22.09 -5.48 25.60
C PRO A 398 -20.86 -5.20 26.53
N LYS A 399 -20.57 -6.10 27.51
CA LYS A 399 -19.50 -6.04 28.57
C LYS A 399 -18.96 -7.46 28.98
N THR A 400 -17.67 -7.65 29.38
CA THR A 400 -17.01 -8.98 29.61
C THR A 400 -15.95 -9.11 30.77
N LYS A 401 -15.25 -10.25 30.92
CA LYS A 401 -14.32 -10.63 32.03
C LYS A 401 -13.22 -11.66 31.60
N ASN A 402 -12.03 -11.60 32.23
CA ASN A 402 -10.83 -12.50 32.14
C ASN A 402 -10.13 -12.68 30.75
N PRO A 403 -8.87 -12.20 30.58
CA PRO A 403 -8.14 -12.28 29.30
C PRO A 403 -7.20 -13.50 29.11
N VAL A 404 -6.86 -13.78 27.85
CA VAL A 404 -5.98 -14.86 27.33
C VAL A 404 -4.56 -14.37 27.07
N ARG A 405 -3.51 -15.18 27.33
CA ARG A 405 -2.10 -14.74 27.25
C ARG A 405 -1.49 -14.98 25.87
N ILE A 406 -1.03 -13.93 25.19
CA ILE A 406 -0.49 -13.99 23.82
C ILE A 406 0.95 -13.47 23.77
N SER A 407 1.78 -14.09 22.94
CA SER A 407 3.09 -13.58 22.49
C SER A 407 3.11 -13.37 20.98
N ILE A 408 3.88 -12.39 20.48
CA ILE A 408 3.91 -12.05 19.04
C ILE A 408 5.34 -12.00 18.49
N LEU A 409 5.57 -12.76 17.43
CA LEU A 409 6.80 -12.81 16.64
C LEU A 409 6.47 -12.30 15.22
N GLY A 410 6.65 -11.01 14.96
CA GLY A 410 6.10 -10.44 13.73
C GLY A 410 6.16 -8.93 13.62
N SER A 411 5.21 -8.36 12.90
CA SER A 411 5.28 -7.01 12.35
C SER A 411 4.04 -6.16 12.70
N CYS A 412 3.79 -5.08 11.95
CA CYS A 412 2.63 -4.21 12.17
C CYS A 412 1.30 -4.96 12.00
N PHE A 413 1.28 -5.97 11.13
CA PHE A 413 0.16 -6.87 10.85
C PHE A 413 -0.40 -7.52 12.12
N SER A 414 0.40 -8.35 12.79
CA SER A 414 -0.01 -9.07 14.01
C SER A 414 -0.01 -8.17 15.25
N ARG A 415 1.00 -7.29 15.39
CA ARG A 415 1.24 -6.55 16.64
C ARG A 415 0.31 -5.36 16.86
N ALA A 416 -0.06 -4.62 15.80
CA ALA A 416 -0.74 -3.34 15.99
C ALA A 416 -2.19 -3.48 16.49
N ALA A 417 -2.82 -4.64 16.28
CA ALA A 417 -4.15 -4.96 16.82
C ALA A 417 -4.22 -4.88 18.37
N PHE A 418 -3.11 -5.10 19.06
CA PHE A 418 -2.99 -5.08 20.54
C PHE A 418 -2.61 -3.69 21.08
N ASN A 419 -3.20 -2.64 20.52
CA ASN A 419 -2.91 -1.25 20.90
C ASN A 419 -4.09 -0.60 21.62
N SER A 420 -3.92 -0.33 22.92
CA SER A 420 -4.94 0.30 23.76
C SER A 420 -4.83 1.83 23.85
N SER A 421 -3.96 2.47 23.05
CA SER A 421 -3.70 3.91 23.12
C SER A 421 -4.37 4.73 22.00
N ASN A 422 -4.90 4.07 20.96
CA ASN A 422 -5.59 4.75 19.87
C ASN A 422 -6.80 3.93 19.39
N PRO A 423 -8.01 4.52 19.29
CA PRO A 423 -9.23 3.82 18.89
C PRO A 423 -9.22 3.33 17.43
N PHE A 424 -8.22 3.68 16.62
CA PHE A 424 -7.96 3.09 15.31
C PHE A 424 -7.71 1.57 15.37
N PHE A 425 -7.24 1.06 16.51
CA PHE A 425 -7.07 -0.37 16.77
C PHE A 425 -8.22 -0.87 17.68
N ASN A 426 -7.93 -1.82 18.57
CA ASN A 426 -8.90 -2.41 19.51
C ASN A 426 -8.64 -1.89 20.93
N PRO A 427 -9.15 -0.72 21.33
CA PRO A 427 -8.82 -0.11 22.63
C PRO A 427 -9.20 -1.01 23.83
N ASP A 428 -10.20 -1.87 23.63
CA ASP A 428 -10.80 -2.80 24.57
C ASP A 428 -10.18 -4.21 24.58
N TYR A 429 -9.14 -4.49 23.77
CA TYR A 429 -8.57 -5.86 23.63
C TYR A 429 -8.20 -6.50 24.98
N LYS A 430 -7.80 -5.68 25.96
CA LYS A 430 -7.41 -6.08 27.32
C LYS A 430 -8.53 -6.73 28.14
N SER A 431 -9.77 -6.64 27.66
CA SER A 431 -10.92 -7.38 28.21
C SER A 431 -10.89 -8.86 27.85
N TYR A 432 -10.10 -9.24 26.83
CA TYR A 432 -10.08 -10.57 26.21
C TYR A 432 -8.67 -11.16 26.03
N PHE A 433 -7.63 -10.31 25.92
CA PHE A 433 -6.23 -10.74 25.70
C PHE A 433 -5.21 -9.89 26.47
N SER A 434 -4.09 -10.52 26.87
CA SER A 434 -2.87 -9.88 27.35
C SER A 434 -1.74 -10.13 26.34
N LEU A 435 -0.93 -9.11 26.05
CA LEU A 435 0.25 -9.23 25.18
C LEU A 435 1.50 -9.19 26.06
N ASP A 436 2.09 -10.37 26.31
CA ASP A 436 3.10 -10.54 27.36
C ASP A 436 4.53 -10.50 26.82
N TYR A 437 4.74 -10.86 25.54
CA TYR A 437 6.02 -10.68 24.83
C TYR A 437 5.79 -10.27 23.38
N SER A 438 6.74 -9.49 22.85
CA SER A 438 6.79 -9.17 21.43
C SER A 438 8.23 -9.03 20.93
N HIS A 439 8.53 -9.72 19.83
CA HIS A 439 9.69 -9.47 18.98
C HIS A 439 9.20 -8.82 17.68
N PHE A 440 9.39 -7.51 17.57
CA PHE A 440 8.96 -6.74 16.41
C PHE A 440 10.03 -6.76 15.32
N TRP A 441 9.61 -7.04 14.08
CA TRP A 441 10.47 -7.18 12.90
C TRP A 441 11.55 -8.28 13.07
N ILE A 442 11.13 -9.45 13.55
CA ILE A 442 11.93 -10.67 13.57
C ILE A 442 12.14 -11.24 12.15
N SER A 443 13.33 -11.80 11.90
CA SER A 443 13.62 -12.69 10.76
C SER A 443 13.95 -14.08 11.31
N LEU A 444 13.47 -15.15 10.67
CA LEU A 444 13.83 -16.51 11.07
C LEU A 444 15.32 -16.79 10.85
N ILE A 445 15.86 -16.31 9.72
CA ILE A 445 17.27 -16.47 9.34
C ILE A 445 18.18 -15.75 10.35
N SER A 446 17.76 -14.60 10.86
CA SER A 446 18.42 -13.94 11.99
C SER A 446 18.27 -14.76 13.28
N ALA A 447 17.03 -15.01 13.73
CA ALA A 447 16.73 -15.52 15.07
C ALA A 447 17.36 -16.88 15.41
N VAL A 448 17.50 -17.78 14.43
CA VAL A 448 18.16 -19.08 14.69
C VAL A 448 19.69 -19.04 14.62
N GLY A 449 20.27 -17.99 14.06
CA GLY A 449 21.70 -17.87 13.83
C GLY A 449 22.54 -17.78 15.11
N PRO A 450 23.88 -17.85 14.98
CA PRO A 450 24.77 -17.61 16.11
C PRO A 450 24.70 -16.14 16.57
N LYS A 451 24.88 -15.91 17.88
CA LYS A 451 24.88 -14.57 18.47
C LYS A 451 26.01 -13.71 17.88
N ILE A 452 25.76 -12.41 17.76
CA ILE A 452 26.71 -11.40 17.29
C ILE A 452 26.95 -10.43 18.45
N PRO A 453 28.19 -10.06 18.79
CA PRO A 453 28.45 -9.06 19.82
C PRO A 453 27.76 -7.74 19.49
N PHE A 454 26.87 -7.28 20.38
CA PHE A 454 26.25 -5.97 20.25
C PHE A 454 27.21 -4.90 20.75
N ASP A 455 27.47 -3.90 19.90
CA ASP A 455 28.29 -2.74 20.22
C ASP A 455 27.41 -1.48 20.16
N VAL A 456 27.05 -0.99 21.35
CA VAL A 456 26.18 0.18 21.51
C VAL A 456 26.82 1.48 20.98
N THR A 457 28.15 1.55 20.90
CA THR A 457 28.84 2.77 20.44
C THR A 457 28.56 3.09 18.97
N LYS A 458 28.20 2.06 18.18
CA LYS A 458 27.77 2.15 16.77
C LYS A 458 26.37 2.72 16.57
N TYR A 459 25.56 2.78 17.63
CA TYR A 459 24.15 3.19 17.58
C TYR A 459 23.87 4.41 18.47
N THR A 460 24.88 5.26 18.67
CA THR A 460 24.81 6.50 19.49
C THR A 460 23.85 7.56 18.97
N ASP A 461 23.33 7.42 17.75
CA ASP A 461 22.29 8.28 17.16
C ASP A 461 20.87 7.67 17.23
N VAL A 462 20.70 6.50 17.84
CA VAL A 462 19.41 5.82 18.04
C VAL A 462 18.88 6.06 19.47
N PRO A 463 17.58 6.40 19.67
CA PRO A 463 17.03 6.61 21.01
C PRO A 463 17.05 5.36 21.89
N GLU A 464 17.48 5.51 23.14
CA GLU A 464 17.63 4.42 24.12
C GLU A 464 16.41 3.49 24.21
N LYS A 465 15.20 4.07 24.25
CA LYS A 465 13.91 3.37 24.31
C LYS A 465 13.62 2.38 23.16
N VAL A 466 14.44 2.35 22.10
CA VAL A 466 14.36 1.36 21.01
C VAL A 466 15.69 0.62 20.75
N LEU A 467 16.78 0.91 21.49
CA LEU A 467 18.04 0.18 21.36
C LEU A 467 17.87 -1.32 21.66
N ASP A 468 16.94 -1.68 22.54
CA ASP A 468 16.63 -3.07 22.88
C ASP A 468 16.09 -3.88 21.68
N ASN A 469 15.38 -3.23 20.74
CA ASN A 469 14.93 -3.88 19.50
C ASN A 469 16.13 -4.25 18.60
N ILE A 470 17.14 -3.37 18.55
CA ILE A 470 18.38 -3.61 17.81
C ILE A 470 19.21 -4.68 18.53
N ARG A 471 19.37 -4.58 19.86
CA ARG A 471 20.16 -5.53 20.67
C ARG A 471 19.66 -6.97 20.49
N LYS A 472 18.34 -7.18 20.44
CA LYS A 472 17.73 -8.50 20.18
C LYS A 472 18.15 -9.16 18.87
N GLU A 473 18.39 -8.40 17.78
CA GLU A 473 18.88 -8.98 16.51
C GLU A 473 20.35 -9.42 16.59
N TYR A 474 21.15 -8.77 17.42
CA TYR A 474 22.53 -9.15 17.67
C TYR A 474 22.60 -10.36 18.62
N GLU A 475 21.97 -10.24 19.79
CA GLU A 475 22.04 -11.20 20.90
C GLU A 475 21.08 -12.40 20.75
N LYS A 476 20.07 -12.34 19.88
CA LYS A 476 19.16 -13.44 19.51
C LYS A 476 18.61 -14.16 20.74
N THR A 477 17.84 -13.44 21.56
CA THR A 477 17.27 -13.90 22.84
C THR A 477 15.85 -14.44 22.74
N THR A 478 15.30 -14.55 21.52
CA THR A 478 13.87 -14.80 21.28
C THR A 478 13.35 -16.04 22.00
N PHE A 479 14.08 -17.16 21.92
CA PHE A 479 13.66 -18.42 22.52
C PHE A 479 13.78 -18.38 24.05
N GLU A 480 14.87 -17.82 24.57
CA GLU A 480 15.07 -17.64 26.02
C GLU A 480 14.01 -16.71 26.62
N ASP A 481 13.55 -15.69 25.89
CA ASP A 481 12.53 -14.76 26.37
C ASP A 481 11.11 -15.36 26.33
N LEU A 482 10.75 -16.07 25.26
CA LEU A 482 9.47 -16.80 25.18
C LEU A 482 9.33 -17.84 26.29
N GLN A 483 10.41 -18.59 26.58
CA GLN A 483 10.42 -19.62 27.62
C GLN A 483 10.13 -19.04 29.02
N LYS A 484 10.58 -17.80 29.32
CA LYS A 484 10.30 -17.11 30.59
C LYS A 484 8.83 -16.69 30.71
N VAL A 485 8.18 -16.38 29.59
CA VAL A 485 6.87 -15.72 29.57
C VAL A 485 5.71 -16.73 29.59
N GLN A 486 5.85 -17.91 28.96
CA GLN A 486 4.84 -18.97 28.97
C GLN A 486 3.43 -18.49 28.55
N SER A 487 3.31 -17.89 27.36
CA SER A 487 1.99 -17.49 26.82
C SER A 487 1.14 -18.70 26.42
N ASP A 488 -0.19 -18.54 26.44
CA ASP A 488 -1.16 -19.55 26.01
C ASP A 488 -1.01 -19.85 24.50
N TYR A 489 -0.66 -18.82 23.70
CA TYR A 489 -0.45 -18.90 22.24
C TYR A 489 0.69 -17.98 21.77
N ILE A 490 1.24 -18.29 20.59
CA ILE A 490 2.12 -17.40 19.82
C ILE A 490 1.49 -17.06 18.48
N VAL A 491 1.43 -15.78 18.14
CA VAL A 491 1.17 -15.32 16.75
C VAL A 491 2.50 -15.09 16.03
N LEU A 492 2.62 -15.61 14.83
CA LEU A 492 3.81 -15.54 13.97
C LEU A 492 3.47 -14.90 12.62
N ASP A 493 4.35 -14.03 12.10
CA ASP A 493 4.31 -13.58 10.70
C ASP A 493 5.72 -13.41 10.09
N PHE A 494 5.84 -13.63 8.77
CA PHE A 494 7.13 -13.65 8.03
C PHE A 494 7.44 -12.35 7.27
N PHE A 495 6.82 -11.24 7.66
CA PHE A 495 6.94 -9.94 6.96
C PHE A 495 8.39 -9.55 6.63
N VAL A 496 9.32 -9.66 7.59
CA VAL A 496 10.70 -9.22 7.37
C VAL A 496 11.44 -10.12 6.40
N ASP A 497 11.29 -11.44 6.49
CA ASP A 497 11.94 -12.36 5.55
C ASP A 497 11.39 -12.17 4.13
N ALA A 498 10.09 -11.94 3.97
CA ALA A 498 9.44 -11.73 2.67
C ALA A 498 9.74 -10.35 2.03
N VAL A 499 9.78 -9.28 2.82
CA VAL A 499 9.87 -7.88 2.32
C VAL A 499 11.29 -7.34 2.36
N HIS A 500 12.13 -7.78 3.30
CA HIS A 500 13.46 -7.21 3.55
C HIS A 500 14.59 -8.24 3.47
N GLY A 501 14.39 -9.46 3.94
CA GLY A 501 15.46 -10.43 4.18
C GLY A 501 16.43 -9.98 5.30
N VAL A 502 17.67 -10.44 5.21
CA VAL A 502 18.73 -10.18 6.22
C VAL A 502 20.00 -9.60 5.59
N ARG A 503 20.88 -9.03 6.41
CA ARG A 503 22.25 -8.69 6.00
C ARG A 503 23.19 -9.85 6.32
N ARG A 504 23.99 -10.28 5.34
CA ARG A 504 25.02 -11.33 5.50
C ARG A 504 26.37 -10.66 5.77
N LEU A 505 26.94 -10.95 6.93
CA LEU A 505 28.24 -10.43 7.36
C LEU A 505 29.40 -11.11 6.60
N PRO A 506 30.62 -10.52 6.59
CA PRO A 506 31.80 -11.13 5.95
C PRO A 506 32.17 -12.51 6.51
N ASP A 507 31.88 -12.76 7.79
CA ASP A 507 32.06 -14.06 8.45
C ASP A 507 30.94 -15.08 8.18
N GLY A 508 30.00 -14.73 7.29
CA GLY A 508 28.88 -15.58 6.88
C GLY A 508 27.68 -15.56 7.82
N ARG A 509 27.73 -14.91 8.99
CA ARG A 509 26.58 -14.77 9.89
C ARG A 509 25.50 -13.85 9.31
N PHE A 510 24.26 -14.01 9.78
CA PHE A 510 23.13 -13.19 9.39
C PHE A 510 22.68 -12.25 10.52
N LEU A 511 22.26 -11.04 10.13
CA LEU A 511 21.71 -10.00 11.00
C LEU A 511 20.38 -9.50 10.41
N GLY A 512 19.31 -9.54 11.22
CA GLY A 512 17.99 -9.06 10.83
C GLY A 512 17.92 -7.55 10.65
N GLN A 513 17.03 -7.11 9.76
CA GLN A 513 16.86 -5.71 9.37
C GLN A 513 15.73 -5.04 10.16
N ASN A 514 15.94 -4.88 11.47
CA ASN A 514 14.97 -4.22 12.35
C ASN A 514 14.84 -2.71 12.02
N GLY A 515 13.60 -2.21 11.94
CA GLY A 515 13.29 -0.86 11.45
C GLY A 515 13.98 0.29 12.19
N ASP A 516 14.22 0.15 13.49
CA ASP A 516 14.88 1.18 14.29
C ASP A 516 16.34 1.39 13.84
N MET A 517 17.03 0.32 13.41
CA MET A 517 18.44 0.41 12.99
C MET A 517 18.62 1.16 11.66
N HIS A 518 17.62 1.16 10.78
CA HIS A 518 17.67 1.82 9.47
C HIS A 518 17.80 3.35 9.57
N SER A 519 17.51 3.92 10.74
CA SER A 519 17.72 5.33 11.04
C SER A 519 19.19 5.72 11.22
N SER A 520 20.04 4.79 11.68
CA SER A 520 21.39 5.07 12.17
C SER A 520 22.44 5.39 11.10
N TYR A 521 23.47 6.14 11.51
CA TYR A 521 24.66 6.42 10.71
C TYR A 521 25.43 5.15 10.36
N TYR A 522 25.67 4.27 11.34
CA TYR A 522 26.40 3.02 11.13
C TYR A 522 25.72 2.13 10.07
N TYR A 523 24.39 2.01 10.11
CA TYR A 523 23.65 1.26 9.08
C TYR A 523 23.92 1.83 7.68
N LYS A 524 23.66 3.12 7.49
CA LYS A 524 23.70 3.81 6.18
C LYS A 524 25.09 3.92 5.56
N HIS A 525 26.14 3.95 6.37
CA HIS A 525 27.49 4.32 5.90
C HIS A 525 28.56 3.24 6.08
N LYS A 526 28.33 2.26 6.96
CA LYS A 526 29.25 1.13 7.22
C LYS A 526 28.57 -0.19 6.86
N LEU A 527 27.51 -0.57 7.60
CA LEU A 527 26.89 -1.90 7.49
C LEU A 527 26.36 -2.22 6.08
N LEU A 528 25.71 -1.26 5.40
CA LEU A 528 25.21 -1.48 4.03
C LEU A 528 26.30 -1.80 2.98
N LYS A 529 27.57 -1.47 3.27
CA LYS A 529 28.73 -1.78 2.42
C LYS A 529 29.50 -3.00 2.89
N GLU A 530 29.70 -3.10 4.20
CA GLU A 530 30.47 -4.16 4.87
C GLU A 530 29.74 -5.51 4.90
N THR A 531 28.48 -5.55 4.43
CA THR A 531 27.64 -6.75 4.39
C THR A 531 26.99 -6.88 3.02
N THR A 532 26.61 -8.08 2.61
CA THR A 532 25.77 -8.29 1.42
C THR A 532 24.29 -8.35 1.79
N GLN A 533 23.41 -7.96 0.86
CA GLN A 533 21.97 -8.16 1.04
C GLN A 533 21.64 -9.63 0.75
N PHE A 534 20.91 -10.27 1.66
CA PHE A 534 20.44 -11.63 1.52
C PHE A 534 18.92 -11.65 1.67
N ASP A 535 18.26 -11.34 0.55
CA ASP A 535 16.80 -11.34 0.39
C ASP A 535 16.40 -12.33 -0.73
N PHE A 536 15.11 -12.42 -1.03
CA PHE A 536 14.50 -13.34 -2.01
C PHE A 536 15.16 -13.36 -3.42
N ARG A 537 15.94 -12.34 -3.80
CA ARG A 537 16.70 -12.32 -5.07
C ARG A 537 17.95 -13.18 -5.05
N HIS A 538 18.49 -13.52 -3.88
CA HIS A 538 19.68 -14.36 -3.78
C HIS A 538 19.29 -15.83 -4.05
N PRO A 539 19.94 -16.57 -4.97
CA PRO A 539 19.55 -17.94 -5.30
C PRO A 539 19.40 -18.87 -4.09
N ASP A 540 20.41 -18.88 -3.21
CA ASP A 540 20.42 -19.67 -1.98
C ASP A 540 19.38 -19.24 -0.92
N PHE A 541 18.68 -18.11 -1.08
CA PHE A 541 17.80 -17.56 -0.05
C PHE A 541 16.72 -18.54 0.38
N TRP A 542 16.05 -19.20 -0.58
CA TRP A 542 14.96 -20.12 -0.27
C TRP A 542 15.44 -21.36 0.51
N ASP A 543 16.61 -21.90 0.14
CA ASP A 543 17.17 -23.06 0.84
C ASP A 543 17.74 -22.70 2.22
N THR A 544 18.29 -21.50 2.39
CA THR A 544 18.67 -20.97 3.70
C THR A 544 17.46 -20.69 4.57
N TRP A 545 16.41 -20.04 4.03
CA TRP A 545 15.18 -19.75 4.77
C TRP A 545 14.47 -21.02 5.24
N LYS A 546 14.34 -22.05 4.38
CA LYS A 546 13.79 -23.36 4.78
C LYS A 546 14.56 -23.99 5.94
N LYS A 547 15.90 -24.01 5.87
CA LYS A 547 16.76 -24.54 6.96
C LYS A 547 16.57 -23.74 8.25
N SER A 548 16.43 -22.42 8.15
CA SER A 548 16.15 -21.57 9.31
C SER A 548 14.75 -21.75 9.87
N CYS A 549 13.76 -22.03 9.04
CA CYS A 549 12.39 -22.36 9.44
C CYS A 549 12.34 -23.71 10.16
N ASP A 550 13.01 -24.74 9.64
CA ASP A 550 13.13 -26.05 10.27
C ASP A 550 13.79 -25.99 11.65
N GLU A 551 14.90 -25.25 11.79
CA GLU A 551 15.56 -25.01 13.07
C GLU A 551 14.71 -24.14 14.03
N PHE A 552 13.97 -23.17 13.51
CA PHE A 552 13.05 -22.34 14.31
C PHE A 552 11.94 -23.19 14.92
N ILE A 553 11.30 -24.05 14.13
CA ILE A 553 10.29 -25.02 14.59
C ILE A 553 10.91 -25.97 15.63
N THR A 554 12.10 -26.50 15.35
CA THR A 554 12.85 -27.42 16.24
C THR A 554 13.27 -26.77 17.58
N ARG A 555 13.31 -25.44 17.67
CA ARG A 555 13.50 -24.71 18.94
C ARG A 555 12.17 -24.35 19.60
N LEU A 556 11.14 -24.07 18.83
CA LEU A 556 9.81 -23.69 19.30
C LEU A 556 9.08 -24.86 19.98
N GLU A 557 9.18 -26.06 19.41
CA GLU A 557 8.63 -27.31 19.96
C GLU A 557 9.17 -27.65 21.35
N LYS A 558 10.38 -27.19 21.68
CA LYS A 558 11.03 -27.38 23.00
C LYS A 558 10.50 -26.44 24.08
N ILE A 559 9.70 -25.43 23.73
CA ILE A 559 9.18 -24.42 24.67
C ILE A 559 7.65 -24.32 24.66
N MET A 560 6.96 -24.84 23.65
CA MET A 560 5.49 -24.91 23.60
C MET A 560 4.97 -26.03 22.68
N ASP A 561 3.72 -26.44 22.89
CA ASP A 561 2.94 -27.21 21.93
C ASP A 561 2.73 -26.41 20.64
N LEU A 562 3.18 -26.97 19.51
CA LEU A 562 3.07 -26.34 18.19
C LEU A 562 1.61 -26.13 17.74
N ASN A 563 0.64 -26.87 18.31
CA ASN A 563 -0.78 -26.62 18.04
C ASN A 563 -1.27 -25.26 18.58
N LYS A 564 -0.53 -24.63 19.50
CA LYS A 564 -0.81 -23.29 20.05
C LYS A 564 -0.09 -22.16 19.29
N VAL A 565 0.59 -22.50 18.20
CA VAL A 565 1.17 -21.52 17.26
C VAL A 565 0.10 -21.12 16.24
N ILE A 566 0.00 -19.82 15.99
CA ILE A 566 -0.98 -19.20 15.09
C ILE A 566 -0.20 -18.44 14.00
N LEU A 567 -0.25 -18.92 12.77
CA LEU A 567 0.31 -18.20 11.62
C LEU A 567 -0.68 -17.10 11.18
N ASN A 568 -0.21 -15.86 11.13
CA ASN A 568 -0.94 -14.75 10.55
C ASN A 568 -0.52 -14.57 9.07
N ILE A 569 -1.41 -14.92 8.15
CA ILE A 569 -1.21 -14.73 6.71
C ILE A 569 -1.40 -13.24 6.39
N GLY A 570 -0.27 -12.56 6.19
CA GLY A 570 -0.20 -11.17 5.77
C GLY A 570 0.21 -11.02 4.29
N GLY A 571 0.17 -9.78 3.82
CA GLY A 571 0.59 -9.36 2.49
C GLY A 571 0.62 -7.84 2.38
N LEU A 572 1.26 -7.28 1.36
CA LEU A 572 1.23 -5.86 1.04
C LEU A 572 -0.07 -5.52 0.29
N SER A 573 -0.76 -4.46 0.71
CA SER A 573 -1.97 -3.93 0.04
C SER A 573 -1.60 -2.78 -0.91
N ASP A 574 -1.82 -2.95 -2.21
CA ASP A 574 -1.72 -1.86 -3.20
C ASP A 574 -2.80 -0.78 -3.01
N PRO A 575 -4.11 -1.09 -2.88
CA PRO A 575 -5.12 -0.07 -2.63
C PRO A 575 -4.97 0.55 -1.24
N TYR A 576 -5.17 1.87 -1.15
CA TYR A 576 -5.05 2.59 0.11
C TYR A 576 -6.00 3.79 0.22
N TYR A 577 -6.40 4.14 1.44
CA TYR A 577 -7.17 5.36 1.73
C TYR A 577 -6.24 6.56 1.96
N ASN A 578 -6.45 7.65 1.19
CA ASN A 578 -5.66 8.88 1.32
C ASN A 578 -6.06 9.72 2.56
N GLU A 579 -5.46 10.90 2.71
CA GLU A 579 -5.73 11.80 3.84
C GLU A 579 -7.19 12.31 3.89
N ASN A 580 -7.89 12.33 2.74
CA ASN A 580 -9.33 12.63 2.62
C ASN A 580 -10.21 11.37 2.78
N ARG A 581 -9.61 10.19 3.00
CA ARG A 581 -10.23 8.85 2.95
C ARG A 581 -10.83 8.44 1.59
N GLU A 582 -10.33 9.02 0.51
CA GLU A 582 -10.60 8.58 -0.86
C GLU A 582 -9.71 7.36 -1.18
N SER A 583 -10.19 6.40 -1.98
CA SER A 583 -9.39 5.26 -2.43
C SER A 583 -8.42 5.67 -3.54
N SER A 584 -7.12 5.57 -3.26
CA SER A 584 -6.05 5.54 -4.26
C SER A 584 -5.39 4.15 -4.25
N SER A 585 -4.25 4.00 -4.94
CA SER A 585 -3.38 2.84 -4.82
C SER A 585 -1.92 3.26 -4.87
N PHE A 586 -1.08 2.46 -4.25
CA PHE A 586 0.35 2.72 -4.16
C PHE A 586 1.03 2.68 -5.54
N SER A 587 0.50 1.87 -6.46
CA SER A 587 0.90 1.88 -7.86
C SER A 587 0.21 2.95 -8.72
N LYS A 588 -1.01 3.41 -8.41
CA LYS A 588 -1.61 4.63 -9.02
C LYS A 588 -0.66 5.82 -8.88
N ASP A 589 -0.20 6.04 -7.64
CA ASP A 589 0.61 7.21 -7.29
C ASP A 589 2.12 7.02 -7.55
N LYS A 590 2.51 5.91 -8.19
CA LYS A 590 3.91 5.56 -8.50
C LYS A 590 4.83 5.59 -7.27
N LYS A 591 4.26 5.23 -6.12
CA LYS A 591 4.99 5.02 -4.86
C LYS A 591 5.62 3.62 -4.84
N PHE A 592 4.96 2.66 -5.49
CA PHE A 592 5.33 1.26 -5.68
C PHE A 592 4.88 0.78 -7.07
N THR A 593 5.26 -0.44 -7.46
CA THR A 593 4.62 -1.18 -8.56
C THR A 593 3.80 -2.35 -8.01
N SER A 594 2.71 -2.72 -8.69
CA SER A 594 1.96 -3.94 -8.32
C SER A 594 2.81 -5.20 -8.50
N THR A 595 3.82 -5.18 -9.37
CA THR A 595 4.77 -6.29 -9.54
C THR A 595 5.60 -6.54 -8.29
N GLU A 596 6.13 -5.49 -7.65
CA GLU A 596 6.87 -5.62 -6.38
C GLU A 596 5.96 -6.13 -5.26
N ILE A 597 4.74 -5.58 -5.16
CA ILE A 597 3.73 -5.98 -4.18
C ILE A 597 3.35 -7.46 -4.36
N ASN A 598 3.01 -7.88 -5.58
CA ASN A 598 2.62 -9.26 -5.88
C ASN A 598 3.79 -10.24 -5.69
N PHE A 599 5.02 -9.86 -6.06
CA PHE A 599 6.21 -10.69 -5.85
C PHE A 599 6.46 -10.93 -4.36
N ILE A 600 6.39 -9.88 -3.54
CA ILE A 600 6.54 -9.96 -2.08
C ILE A 600 5.43 -10.84 -1.49
N ASN A 601 4.18 -10.67 -1.93
CA ASN A 601 3.05 -11.45 -1.45
C ASN A 601 3.19 -12.94 -1.78
N HIS A 602 3.60 -13.28 -3.01
CA HIS A 602 3.85 -14.67 -3.38
C HIS A 602 5.06 -15.27 -2.65
N THR A 603 6.10 -14.46 -2.37
CA THR A 603 7.24 -14.89 -1.53
C THR A 603 6.77 -15.24 -0.11
N TRP A 604 5.89 -14.42 0.48
CA TRP A 604 5.31 -14.63 1.79
C TRP A 604 4.35 -15.83 1.81
N GLU A 605 3.48 -15.96 0.80
CA GLU A 605 2.61 -17.12 0.59
C GLU A 605 3.41 -18.43 0.56
N ARG A 606 4.53 -18.45 -0.18
CA ARG A 606 5.44 -19.60 -0.25
C ARG A 606 6.05 -19.95 1.12
N MET A 607 6.40 -18.95 1.93
CA MET A 607 6.86 -19.13 3.31
C MET A 607 5.75 -19.72 4.20
N ASN A 608 4.54 -19.15 4.12
CA ASN A 608 3.37 -19.62 4.85
C ASN A 608 3.08 -21.10 4.56
N ASN A 609 3.01 -21.45 3.27
CA ASN A 609 2.73 -22.82 2.82
C ASN A 609 3.82 -23.81 3.26
N TYR A 610 5.10 -23.43 3.24
CA TYR A 610 6.18 -24.27 3.75
C TYR A 610 6.09 -24.49 5.27
N PHE A 611 5.83 -23.43 6.04
CA PHE A 611 5.66 -23.53 7.49
C PHE A 611 4.48 -24.44 7.85
N LEU A 612 3.31 -24.26 7.22
CA LEU A 612 2.13 -25.11 7.46
C LEU A 612 2.35 -26.57 7.01
N THR A 613 3.18 -26.81 5.99
CA THR A 613 3.60 -28.18 5.60
C THR A 613 4.44 -28.85 6.70
N LYS A 614 5.24 -28.09 7.45
CA LYS A 614 6.05 -28.60 8.57
C LYS A 614 5.30 -28.61 9.91
N VAL A 615 4.30 -27.75 10.08
CA VAL A 615 3.51 -27.60 11.32
C VAL A 615 2.01 -27.67 11.00
N PRO A 616 1.49 -28.84 10.57
CA PRO A 616 0.09 -28.98 10.14
C PRO A 616 -0.94 -28.81 11.27
N GLY A 617 -0.51 -28.83 12.54
CA GLY A 617 -1.36 -28.54 13.71
C GLY A 617 -1.48 -27.05 14.06
N ALA A 618 -0.65 -26.18 13.47
CA ALA A 618 -0.69 -24.74 13.69
C ALA A 618 -2.00 -24.15 13.20
N LYS A 619 -2.52 -23.17 13.93
CA LYS A 619 -3.75 -22.45 13.55
C LYS A 619 -3.40 -21.35 12.55
N VAL A 620 -4.40 -20.90 11.79
CA VAL A 620 -4.23 -19.85 10.78
C VAL A 620 -5.21 -18.72 11.03
N ILE A 621 -4.71 -17.49 10.98
CA ILE A 621 -5.52 -16.28 10.76
C ILE A 621 -5.22 -15.83 9.34
N ASP A 622 -6.20 -15.92 8.45
CA ASP A 622 -6.11 -15.42 7.08
C ASP A 622 -7.12 -14.29 6.87
N LEU A 623 -6.61 -13.10 6.60
CA LEU A 623 -7.39 -11.89 6.37
C LEU A 623 -7.36 -11.43 4.91
N THR A 624 -6.67 -12.15 4.02
CA THR A 624 -6.54 -11.79 2.59
C THR A 624 -7.91 -11.79 1.90
N GLN A 625 -8.77 -12.76 2.24
CA GLN A 625 -10.16 -12.89 1.82
C GLN A 625 -11.02 -11.62 2.03
N TYR A 626 -10.70 -10.77 3.01
CA TYR A 626 -11.44 -9.53 3.28
C TYR A 626 -10.97 -8.33 2.45
N ASN A 627 -9.88 -8.47 1.69
CA ASN A 627 -9.37 -7.45 0.75
C ASN A 627 -9.14 -6.05 1.36
N TYR A 628 -8.79 -5.97 2.65
CA TYR A 628 -8.60 -4.71 3.37
C TYR A 628 -7.56 -3.79 2.70
N TYR A 629 -7.83 -2.49 2.74
CA TYR A 629 -6.95 -1.48 2.16
C TYR A 629 -5.87 -1.05 3.16
N ALA A 630 -4.77 -0.50 2.64
CA ALA A 630 -3.87 0.32 3.44
C ALA A 630 -4.48 1.70 3.76
N SER A 631 -3.88 2.47 4.67
CA SER A 631 -4.36 3.82 4.98
C SER A 631 -3.25 4.81 5.34
N LEU A 632 -3.39 6.06 4.88
CA LEU A 632 -2.49 7.16 5.26
C LEU A 632 -2.79 7.74 6.64
N ASP A 633 -3.99 7.54 7.17
CA ASP A 633 -4.36 7.96 8.54
C ASP A 633 -3.85 7.01 9.65
N TYR A 634 -2.98 6.06 9.29
CA TYR A 634 -2.35 5.12 10.21
C TYR A 634 -1.55 5.84 11.32
N PRO A 635 -1.92 5.70 12.62
CA PRO A 635 -1.52 6.64 13.67
C PRO A 635 -0.02 6.82 13.97
N TYR A 636 0.86 5.91 13.56
CA TYR A 636 2.29 5.95 13.89
C TYR A 636 3.19 6.45 12.76
N GLY A 637 2.60 6.87 11.65
CA GLY A 637 3.32 7.41 10.49
C GLY A 637 3.93 6.29 9.62
N GLY A 638 3.51 6.24 8.37
CA GLY A 638 4.07 5.32 7.38
C GLY A 638 3.12 5.13 6.22
N SER A 639 3.28 5.94 5.19
CA SER A 639 2.45 5.97 3.99
C SER A 639 2.88 4.89 2.99
N GLY A 640 2.67 3.62 3.33
CA GLY A 640 3.06 2.47 2.49
C GLY A 640 2.32 1.16 2.80
N PRO A 641 2.41 0.17 1.89
CA PRO A 641 1.43 -0.92 1.72
C PRO A 641 1.31 -1.95 2.86
N HIS A 642 2.13 -1.84 3.91
CA HIS A 642 2.05 -2.68 5.12
C HIS A 642 1.16 -2.10 6.26
N HIS A 643 0.65 -0.88 6.11
CA HIS A 643 -0.14 -0.20 7.14
C HIS A 643 -1.62 -0.18 6.75
N TYR A 644 -2.36 -1.14 7.30
CA TYR A 644 -3.76 -1.40 6.97
C TYR A 644 -4.71 -0.37 7.59
N GLU A 645 -5.94 -0.34 7.07
CA GLU A 645 -7.06 0.39 7.65
C GLU A 645 -7.47 -0.14 9.04
N ARG A 646 -8.27 0.66 9.75
CA ARG A 646 -8.84 0.33 11.06
C ARG A 646 -9.54 -1.03 11.14
N ASN A 647 -10.22 -1.47 10.09
CA ASN A 647 -11.04 -2.68 10.16
C ASN A 647 -10.23 -3.98 10.11
N TYR A 648 -9.08 -3.99 9.41
CA TYR A 648 -8.14 -5.12 9.40
C TYR A 648 -7.80 -5.57 10.83
N TYR A 649 -7.43 -4.62 11.70
CA TYR A 649 -7.01 -4.90 13.07
C TYR A 649 -8.15 -5.40 13.98
N LYS A 650 -9.40 -5.04 13.68
CA LYS A 650 -10.58 -5.57 14.40
C LYS A 650 -10.84 -7.03 13.99
N THR A 651 -10.85 -7.30 12.69
CA THR A 651 -11.11 -8.64 12.16
C THR A 651 -9.99 -9.61 12.53
N PHE A 652 -8.74 -9.14 12.57
CA PHE A 652 -7.63 -9.88 13.18
C PHE A 652 -7.95 -10.34 14.61
N LEU A 653 -8.45 -9.44 15.46
CA LEU A 653 -8.77 -9.77 16.86
C LEU A 653 -9.98 -10.70 16.97
N GLY A 654 -10.96 -10.56 16.07
CA GLY A 654 -12.13 -11.45 15.96
C GLY A 654 -11.76 -12.88 15.53
N GLU A 655 -10.95 -13.02 14.48
CA GLU A 655 -10.46 -14.33 14.03
C GLU A 655 -9.50 -14.97 15.05
N LEU A 656 -8.68 -14.18 15.75
CA LEU A 656 -7.92 -14.67 16.90
C LEU A 656 -8.84 -15.20 18.01
N ALA A 657 -9.90 -14.47 18.38
CA ALA A 657 -10.85 -14.91 19.41
C ALA A 657 -11.58 -16.20 19.00
N LYS A 658 -11.91 -16.35 17.71
CA LYS A 658 -12.49 -17.56 17.11
C LYS A 658 -11.53 -18.75 17.15
N VAL A 659 -10.26 -18.57 16.77
CA VAL A 659 -9.22 -19.61 16.88
C VAL A 659 -9.06 -20.08 18.34
N VAL A 660 -8.95 -19.14 19.27
CA VAL A 660 -8.80 -19.42 20.70
C VAL A 660 -10.05 -20.08 21.31
N LEU A 661 -11.25 -19.71 20.84
CA LEU A 661 -12.50 -20.34 21.24
C LEU A 661 -12.61 -21.78 20.73
N MET A 662 -12.27 -22.03 19.45
CA MET A 662 -12.30 -23.37 18.87
C MET A 662 -11.31 -24.31 19.54
N ASP A 663 -10.08 -23.85 19.82
CA ASP A 663 -9.06 -24.64 20.53
C ASP A 663 -9.45 -24.97 21.98
N ARG A 664 -10.19 -24.08 22.66
CA ARG A 664 -10.70 -24.28 24.03
C ARG A 664 -12.04 -25.03 24.13
N LEU A 665 -12.57 -25.50 22.99
CA LEU A 665 -13.78 -26.33 22.91
C LEU A 665 -13.47 -27.78 22.47
N GLN A 666 -12.19 -28.12 22.32
CA GLN A 666 -11.66 -29.47 22.01
C GLN A 666 -11.03 -30.10 23.26
#